data_AF-A0AAN9VRG3-F1
#
_entry.id   AF-A0AAN9VRG3-F1
#
_cell.length_a   1.000
_cell.length_b   1.000
_cell.length_c   1.000
_cell.angle_alpha   90.00
_cell.angle_beta   90.00
_cell.angle_gamma   90.00
#
_symmetry.space_group_name_H-M   'P 1'
#
loop_
_entity.id
_entity.type
_entity.pdbx_description
1 polymer ?
#
loop_
_entity_poly.entity_id
_entity_poly.type
_entity_poly.pdbx_seq_one_letter_code
_entity_poly.pdbx_strand_id
1 'polypeptide(L)'
;MGVMDKSADDDLRCGLGSWHPPWLQRLLSKKTYMLAYGVTGMCYFTLSSYFTATVNTMEKQFKISSRTSGIISGAWDMGSLVSVLFIGYFGVKGNKMRIIGVGSLLVATSCFIRLLPHALYGPGSDVLELTYEHWTGDSLLNITNVSNLGLPVCGSPELSTDCTEATSTVSVPAIIMYVAQFIQGIGCSVYWTLGLTYLDDNITKDKAPLAHATTQCIRLLGPTLGFTFAAYTLSKFVDPTLTPRIDNTDPRWIGAWWLGWAPLGGVVVFLSWIMLLFPRQLPRTASRRAERLKQSIVIPPATSKNFFLAIRHLLSNRILVYNSFSAVFFIFGNVGYWIFMPKYMETMYQQTSSRASLISGAIGLTSAGLGLIASGVVMTRYKPRPRLVASWNVIVEVLDALCKFGWIFLDCGDRHLQGSWGENNTWNLTAQCNSHCECGPDVKFSPVCSLERDASFYSPCHAGCNSTMQFANGTRLFNNCSCIPSGIATDGPCTVDCATNFTIFLVSQCIISFLGASGKAGNILIQIRCVHEDDKPLAIAFSEFLVCALAFIPAPIVFGLVLDSACLVWGETCGSSGNCWLYDDQKLRYLLNLLGSGLMLVGVILDIGVCYYAKDLQMYDEEEANVKRNSVPFDDPAAVEFLRRNSPRT
;
A
#
# COMPACT_ATOMS: atom_id res chain seq x y z
N MET A 1 14.33 -43.20 -29.74
CA MET A 1 13.78 -43.11 -28.36
C MET A 1 14.55 -42.14 -27.44
N GLY A 2 15.32 -41.16 -27.96
CA GLY A 2 16.29 -40.41 -27.14
C GLY A 2 16.19 -38.87 -27.11
N VAL A 3 15.13 -38.26 -27.65
CA VAL A 3 14.99 -36.78 -27.68
C VAL A 3 13.83 -36.28 -26.81
N MET A 4 12.81 -37.10 -26.54
CA MET A 4 11.68 -36.72 -25.68
C MET A 4 12.03 -36.68 -24.17
N ASP A 5 13.05 -37.41 -23.72
CA ASP A 5 13.37 -37.56 -22.29
C ASP A 5 14.20 -36.41 -21.70
N LYS A 6 15.05 -35.76 -22.52
CA LYS A 6 15.87 -34.60 -22.06
C LYS A 6 15.04 -33.39 -21.67
N SER A 7 13.97 -33.10 -22.40
CA SER A 7 13.12 -31.93 -22.14
C SER A 7 12.33 -32.04 -20.82
N ALA A 8 11.97 -33.26 -20.42
CA ALA A 8 11.24 -33.51 -19.18
C ALA A 8 12.16 -33.44 -17.95
N ASP A 9 13.42 -33.88 -18.07
CA ASP A 9 14.42 -33.81 -16.99
C ASP A 9 14.91 -32.37 -16.75
N ASP A 10 15.07 -31.55 -17.81
CA ASP A 10 15.39 -30.12 -17.71
C ASP A 10 14.26 -29.31 -17.03
N ASP A 11 12.99 -29.71 -17.21
CA ASP A 11 11.85 -29.04 -16.58
C ASP A 11 11.78 -29.27 -15.05
N LEU A 12 12.58 -30.21 -14.51
CA LEU A 12 12.59 -30.63 -13.10
C LEU A 12 13.83 -30.19 -12.31
N ARG A 13 14.88 -29.71 -12.99
CA ARG A 13 16.16 -29.33 -12.40
C ARG A 13 16.33 -27.82 -12.30
N CYS A 14 16.95 -27.35 -11.21
CA CYS A 14 17.33 -25.93 -11.13
C CYS A 14 18.41 -25.61 -12.15
N GLY A 15 18.27 -24.52 -12.92
CA GLY A 15 19.24 -24.15 -13.94
C GLY A 15 18.70 -23.22 -15.02
N LEU A 16 19.59 -22.86 -15.95
CA LEU A 16 19.29 -21.99 -17.09
C LEU A 16 19.81 -22.64 -18.37
N GLY A 17 18.91 -22.90 -19.33
CA GLY A 17 19.28 -23.58 -20.58
C GLY A 17 19.87 -24.96 -20.28
N SER A 18 21.10 -25.21 -20.72
CA SER A 18 21.82 -26.47 -20.47
C SER A 18 22.65 -26.47 -19.17
N TRP A 19 22.67 -25.38 -18.42
CA TRP A 19 23.47 -25.22 -17.21
C TRP A 19 22.69 -25.65 -15.95
N HIS A 20 23.01 -26.84 -15.42
CA HIS A 20 22.36 -27.43 -14.24
C HIS A 20 23.41 -27.93 -13.22
N PRO A 21 24.05 -27.05 -12.45
CA PRO A 21 25.12 -27.47 -11.55
C PRO A 21 24.59 -28.23 -10.31
N PRO A 22 25.35 -29.20 -9.76
CA PRO A 22 24.90 -30.05 -8.64
C PRO A 22 24.63 -29.28 -7.33
N TRP A 23 25.37 -28.19 -7.08
CA TRP A 23 25.20 -27.38 -5.87
C TRP A 23 23.85 -26.64 -5.87
N LEU A 24 23.36 -26.24 -7.05
CA LEU A 24 22.09 -25.52 -7.21
C LEU A 24 20.89 -26.44 -6.99
N GLN A 25 21.04 -27.75 -7.24
CA GLN A 25 20.01 -28.74 -6.91
C GLN A 25 19.77 -28.87 -5.40
N ARG A 26 20.72 -28.46 -4.55
CA ARG A 26 20.49 -28.43 -3.09
C ARG A 26 19.47 -27.37 -2.68
N LEU A 27 19.28 -26.33 -3.50
CA LEU A 27 18.29 -25.27 -3.30
C LEU A 27 16.88 -25.67 -3.79
N LEU A 28 16.74 -26.85 -4.41
CA LEU A 28 15.49 -27.41 -4.91
C LEU A 28 14.57 -27.87 -3.75
N SER A 29 14.02 -26.92 -3.02
CA SER A 29 13.07 -27.18 -1.94
C SER A 29 11.95 -26.16 -1.94
N LYS A 30 10.72 -26.63 -1.66
CA LYS A 30 9.56 -25.75 -1.47
C LYS A 30 9.78 -24.70 -0.38
N LYS A 31 10.59 -25.00 0.65
CA LYS A 31 10.93 -24.03 1.71
C LYS A 31 11.80 -22.90 1.18
N THR A 32 12.79 -23.22 0.35
CA THR A 32 13.68 -22.25 -0.30
C THR A 32 12.90 -21.35 -1.24
N TYR A 33 11.99 -21.93 -2.04
CA TYR A 33 11.10 -21.16 -2.90
C TYR A 33 10.20 -20.22 -2.08
N MET A 34 9.59 -20.73 -1.01
CA MET A 34 8.72 -19.94 -0.14
C MET A 34 9.45 -18.74 0.47
N LEU A 35 10.71 -18.92 0.88
CA LEU A 35 11.57 -17.84 1.37
C LEU A 35 11.91 -16.85 0.25
N ALA A 36 12.39 -17.33 -0.90
CA ALA A 36 12.76 -16.47 -2.04
C ALA A 36 11.56 -15.65 -2.54
N TYR A 37 10.40 -16.29 -2.68
CA TYR A 37 9.14 -15.66 -3.04
C TYR A 37 8.72 -14.63 -2.00
N GLY A 38 8.75 -14.96 -0.70
CA GLY A 38 8.42 -14.03 0.39
C GLY A 38 9.33 -12.80 0.44
N VAL A 39 10.65 -13.00 0.35
CA VAL A 39 11.66 -11.93 0.38
C VAL A 39 11.55 -11.03 -0.85
N THR A 40 11.29 -11.60 -2.04
CA THR A 40 11.06 -10.80 -3.26
C THR A 40 9.85 -9.87 -3.09
N GLY A 41 8.75 -10.37 -2.51
CA GLY A 41 7.58 -9.54 -2.24
C GLY A 41 7.80 -8.50 -1.15
N MET A 42 8.60 -8.82 -0.13
CA MET A 42 9.05 -7.84 0.86
C MET A 42 9.77 -6.68 0.18
N CYS A 43 10.71 -6.97 -0.73
CA CYS A 43 11.40 -5.93 -1.51
C CYS A 43 10.43 -5.10 -2.37
N TYR A 44 9.37 -5.69 -2.93
CA TYR A 44 8.39 -4.93 -3.72
C TYR A 44 7.58 -3.96 -2.86
N PHE A 45 7.16 -4.37 -1.66
CA PHE A 45 6.54 -3.46 -0.71
C PHE A 45 7.50 -2.40 -0.16
N THR A 46 8.78 -2.74 0.03
CA THR A 46 9.84 -1.77 0.36
C THR A 46 9.97 -0.71 -0.74
N LEU A 47 10.01 -1.11 -2.01
CA LEU A 47 10.03 -0.19 -3.15
C LEU A 47 8.80 0.72 -3.18
N SER A 48 7.61 0.15 -2.94
CA SER A 48 6.36 0.92 -2.83
C SER A 48 6.44 2.01 -1.77
N SER A 49 6.88 1.65 -0.57
CA SER A 49 6.87 2.57 0.57
C SER A 49 8.00 3.59 0.47
N TYR A 50 9.14 3.21 -0.14
CA TYR A 50 10.21 4.14 -0.48
C TYR A 50 9.72 5.19 -1.48
N PHE A 51 8.95 4.80 -2.51
CA PHE A 51 8.32 5.75 -3.43
C PHE A 51 7.38 6.72 -2.70
N THR A 52 6.46 6.19 -1.89
CA THR A 52 5.50 6.99 -1.13
C THR A 52 6.20 8.00 -0.20
N ALA A 53 7.32 7.61 0.42
CA ALA A 53 8.08 8.50 1.30
C ALA A 53 8.87 9.58 0.57
N THR A 54 9.31 9.33 -0.67
CA THR A 54 10.17 10.23 -1.44
C THR A 54 9.40 11.16 -2.39
N VAL A 55 8.10 10.90 -2.63
CA VAL A 55 7.28 11.66 -3.59
C VAL A 55 7.26 13.16 -3.32
N ASN A 56 7.10 13.57 -2.05
CA ASN A 56 7.08 14.98 -1.67
C ASN A 56 8.42 15.68 -1.93
N THR A 57 9.54 14.98 -1.78
CA THR A 57 10.87 15.53 -2.10
C THR A 57 11.03 15.71 -3.60
N MET A 58 10.51 14.78 -4.40
CA MET A 58 10.51 14.87 -5.86
C MET A 58 9.60 16.00 -6.36
N GLU A 59 8.43 16.19 -5.73
CA GLU A 59 7.54 17.33 -5.99
C GLU A 59 8.28 18.66 -5.79
N LYS A 60 8.96 18.81 -4.65
CA LYS A 60 9.76 20.00 -4.33
C LYS A 60 10.88 20.23 -5.34
N GLN A 61 11.68 19.21 -5.66
CA GLN A 61 12.84 19.38 -6.54
C GLN A 61 12.47 19.71 -7.98
N PHE A 62 11.47 19.01 -8.54
CA PHE A 62 11.10 19.17 -9.95
C PHE A 62 9.90 20.10 -10.15
N LYS A 63 9.45 20.77 -9.08
CA LYS A 63 8.29 21.67 -9.07
C LYS A 63 7.05 20.98 -9.67
N ILE A 64 6.86 19.69 -9.34
CA ILE A 64 5.75 18.86 -9.83
C ILE A 64 4.54 19.11 -8.93
N SER A 65 3.38 19.39 -9.53
CA SER A 65 2.12 19.54 -8.78
C SER A 65 1.69 18.22 -8.11
N SER A 66 1.04 18.31 -6.96
CA SER A 66 0.52 17.14 -6.23
C SER A 66 -0.55 16.36 -7.03
N ARG A 67 -1.25 17.02 -7.97
CA ARG A 67 -2.14 16.33 -8.92
C ARG A 67 -1.37 15.40 -9.83
N THR A 68 -0.25 15.87 -10.38
CA THR A 68 0.61 15.08 -11.27
C THR A 68 1.28 13.93 -10.52
N SER A 69 1.76 14.16 -9.28
CA SER A 69 2.33 13.10 -8.45
C SER A 69 1.30 12.03 -8.05
N GLY A 70 0.04 12.41 -7.84
CA GLY A 70 -1.09 11.50 -7.67
C GLY A 70 -1.28 10.58 -8.89
N ILE A 71 -1.26 11.15 -10.10
CA ILE A 71 -1.33 10.38 -11.36
C ILE A 71 -0.12 9.43 -11.49
N ILE A 72 1.09 9.88 -11.15
CA ILE A 72 2.29 9.03 -11.15
C ILE A 72 2.14 7.87 -10.17
N SER A 73 1.62 8.14 -8.97
CA SER A 73 1.42 7.11 -7.93
C SER A 73 0.43 6.04 -8.39
N GLY A 74 -0.65 6.44 -9.07
CA GLY A 74 -1.64 5.53 -9.64
C GLY A 74 -1.16 4.74 -10.88
N ALA A 75 -0.04 5.13 -11.49
CA ALA A 75 0.47 4.47 -12.69
C ALA A 75 0.87 3.01 -12.45
N TRP A 76 1.25 2.64 -11.22
CA TRP A 76 1.42 1.23 -10.83
C TRP A 76 0.14 0.46 -11.11
N ASP A 77 -0.98 0.88 -10.52
CA ASP A 77 -2.26 0.17 -10.63
C ASP A 77 -2.74 0.11 -12.07
N MET A 78 -2.50 1.18 -12.85
CA MET A 78 -2.77 1.18 -14.29
C MET A 78 -1.94 0.14 -15.05
N GLY A 79 -0.65 0.02 -14.74
CA GLY A 79 0.23 -0.99 -15.34
C GLY A 79 -0.25 -2.40 -15.03
N SER A 80 -0.59 -2.68 -13.76
CA SER A 80 -1.13 -3.98 -13.33
C SER A 80 -2.48 -4.28 -14.02
N LEU A 81 -3.40 -3.31 -14.05
CA LEU A 81 -4.72 -3.44 -14.63
C LEU A 81 -4.67 -3.89 -16.10
N VAL A 82 -3.75 -3.32 -16.89
CA VAL A 82 -3.59 -3.64 -18.30
C VAL A 82 -2.97 -5.02 -18.50
N SER A 83 -2.04 -5.45 -17.65
CA SER A 83 -1.28 -6.69 -17.87
C SER A 83 -1.87 -7.94 -17.20
N VAL A 84 -2.56 -7.78 -16.06
CA VAL A 84 -2.86 -8.89 -15.14
C VAL A 84 -3.71 -9.99 -15.77
N LEU A 85 -4.78 -9.68 -16.51
CA LEU A 85 -5.62 -10.68 -17.18
C LEU A 85 -4.87 -11.44 -18.28
N PHE A 86 -4.03 -10.74 -19.05
CA PHE A 86 -3.21 -11.36 -20.08
C PHE A 86 -2.19 -12.31 -19.48
N ILE A 87 -1.52 -11.89 -18.40
CA ILE A 87 -0.57 -12.74 -17.67
C ILE A 87 -1.30 -13.94 -17.04
N GLY A 88 -2.48 -13.73 -16.46
CA GLY A 88 -3.31 -14.78 -15.88
C GLY A 88 -3.71 -15.87 -16.88
N TYR A 89 -3.92 -15.54 -18.15
CA TYR A 89 -4.26 -16.51 -19.20
C TYR A 89 -3.03 -17.13 -19.90
N PHE A 90 -2.10 -16.30 -20.37
CA PHE A 90 -0.95 -16.76 -21.14
C PHE A 90 0.18 -17.29 -20.26
N GLY A 91 0.33 -16.75 -19.06
CA GLY A 91 1.39 -17.13 -18.11
C GLY A 91 1.26 -18.57 -17.59
N VAL A 92 0.06 -19.16 -17.64
CA VAL A 92 -0.18 -20.57 -17.23
C VAL A 92 0.51 -21.56 -18.16
N LYS A 93 0.61 -21.23 -19.46
CA LYS A 93 1.07 -22.14 -20.50
C LYS A 93 2.61 -22.15 -20.61
N GLY A 94 3.23 -21.05 -20.22
CA GLY A 94 4.69 -20.91 -20.20
C GLY A 94 5.35 -21.54 -18.97
N ASN A 95 6.66 -21.30 -18.83
CA ASN A 95 7.38 -21.63 -17.61
C ASN A 95 7.16 -20.50 -16.58
N LYS A 96 6.25 -20.74 -15.62
CA LYS A 96 5.85 -19.76 -14.59
C LYS A 96 7.06 -19.09 -13.93
N MET A 97 8.08 -19.85 -13.54
CA MET A 97 9.26 -19.32 -12.85
C MET A 97 10.11 -18.40 -13.72
N ARG A 98 10.29 -18.73 -15.00
CA ARG A 98 11.00 -17.85 -15.94
C ARG A 98 10.25 -16.55 -16.17
N ILE A 99 8.93 -16.63 -16.31
CA ILE A 99 8.08 -15.44 -16.49
C ILE A 99 8.13 -14.56 -15.23
N ILE A 100 8.07 -15.14 -14.03
CA ILE A 100 8.22 -14.42 -12.76
C ILE A 100 9.58 -13.73 -12.66
N GLY A 101 10.66 -14.42 -13.04
CA GLY A 101 12.00 -13.81 -13.05
C GLY A 101 12.10 -12.66 -14.06
N VAL A 102 11.59 -12.81 -15.28
CA VAL A 102 11.55 -11.71 -16.26
C VAL A 102 10.70 -10.53 -15.75
N GLY A 103 9.53 -10.79 -15.17
CA GLY A 103 8.71 -9.77 -14.52
C GLY A 103 9.44 -9.06 -13.37
N SER A 104 10.24 -9.80 -12.60
CA SER A 104 11.08 -9.23 -11.54
C SER A 104 12.22 -8.38 -12.09
N LEU A 105 12.80 -8.73 -13.25
CA LEU A 105 13.76 -7.87 -13.94
C LEU A 105 13.12 -6.57 -14.42
N LEU A 106 11.86 -6.61 -14.91
CA LEU A 106 11.12 -5.38 -15.25
C LEU A 106 10.94 -4.47 -14.03
N VAL A 107 10.62 -5.03 -12.86
CA VAL A 107 10.58 -4.26 -11.61
C VAL A 107 11.94 -3.64 -11.30
N ALA A 108 13.04 -4.38 -11.43
CA ALA A 108 14.38 -3.82 -11.23
C ALA A 108 14.71 -2.70 -12.24
N THR A 109 14.35 -2.87 -13.51
CA THR A 109 14.51 -1.82 -14.53
C THR A 109 13.76 -0.55 -14.14
N SER A 110 12.56 -0.66 -13.58
CA SER A 110 11.83 0.52 -13.07
C SER A 110 12.62 1.30 -12.02
N CYS A 111 13.35 0.62 -11.12
CA CYS A 111 14.18 1.27 -10.11
C CYS A 111 15.31 2.09 -10.75
N PHE A 112 15.97 1.55 -11.77
CA PHE A 112 17.04 2.26 -12.48
C PHE A 112 16.50 3.42 -13.32
N ILE A 113 15.30 3.30 -13.90
CA ILE A 113 14.63 4.41 -14.61
C ILE A 113 14.37 5.57 -13.64
N ARG A 114 14.03 5.31 -12.37
CA ARG A 114 13.85 6.36 -11.34
C ARG A 114 15.13 7.11 -10.96
N LEU A 115 16.31 6.59 -11.30
CA LEU A 115 17.57 7.32 -11.13
C LEU A 115 17.79 8.37 -12.22
N LEU A 116 17.16 8.21 -13.39
CA LEU A 116 17.38 9.06 -14.56
C LEU A 116 17.09 10.55 -14.32
N PRO A 117 16.01 10.96 -13.61
CA PRO A 117 15.77 12.37 -13.36
C PRO A 117 16.94 13.05 -12.62
N HIS A 118 17.51 12.37 -11.60
CA HIS A 118 18.69 12.91 -10.92
C HIS A 118 19.94 12.87 -11.81
N ALA A 119 20.13 11.81 -12.60
CA ALA A 119 21.27 11.71 -13.51
C ALA A 119 21.25 12.78 -14.63
N LEU A 120 20.07 13.20 -15.08
CA LEU A 120 19.90 14.19 -16.15
C LEU A 120 19.92 15.63 -15.65
N TYR A 121 19.29 15.91 -14.51
CA TYR A 121 19.10 17.28 -14.01
C TYR A 121 19.99 17.63 -12.81
N GLY A 122 20.60 16.62 -12.17
CA GLY A 122 21.40 16.82 -10.96
C GLY A 122 20.57 17.36 -9.78
N PRO A 123 21.23 17.96 -8.78
CA PRO A 123 20.56 18.57 -7.63
C PRO A 123 19.79 19.87 -7.95
N GLY A 124 20.08 20.52 -9.09
CA GLY A 124 19.48 21.79 -9.52
C GLY A 124 20.26 23.02 -9.04
N SER A 125 20.27 24.10 -9.84
CA SER A 125 21.02 25.34 -9.57
C SER A 125 20.60 26.01 -8.26
N ASP A 126 19.28 26.16 -8.05
CA ASP A 126 18.70 26.82 -6.87
C ASP A 126 19.12 26.14 -5.55
N VAL A 127 19.36 24.82 -5.62
CA VAL A 127 19.74 23.98 -4.47
C VAL A 127 21.24 24.00 -4.25
N LEU A 128 22.03 24.15 -5.33
CA LEU A 128 23.49 24.26 -5.27
C LEU A 128 23.93 25.57 -4.61
N GLU A 129 23.23 26.68 -4.84
CA GLU A 129 23.53 27.99 -4.20
C GLU A 129 23.43 27.96 -2.66
N LEU A 130 22.75 26.95 -2.10
CA LEU A 130 22.63 26.73 -0.65
C LEU A 130 23.86 26.05 -0.04
N THR A 131 24.87 25.66 -0.84
CA THR A 131 26.09 25.00 -0.35
C THR A 131 27.26 25.97 -0.23
N TYR A 132 28.24 25.67 0.63
CA TYR A 132 29.41 26.53 0.80
C TYR A 132 30.24 26.67 -0.47
N GLU A 133 30.26 25.64 -1.32
CA GLU A 133 31.11 25.57 -2.50
C GLU A 133 30.61 26.44 -3.67
N HIS A 134 29.30 26.65 -3.79
CA HIS A 134 28.68 27.40 -4.89
C HIS A 134 28.11 28.75 -4.48
N TRP A 135 28.35 29.18 -3.25
CA TRP A 135 27.86 30.45 -2.76
C TRP A 135 28.68 31.63 -3.30
N THR A 136 28.03 32.50 -4.08
CA THR A 136 28.56 33.81 -4.45
C THR A 136 28.10 34.84 -3.42
N GLY A 137 29.06 35.47 -2.72
CA GLY A 137 28.82 36.28 -1.53
C GLY A 137 28.11 37.63 -1.68
N ASP A 138 27.41 37.88 -2.79
CA ASP A 138 26.76 39.15 -3.05
C ASP A 138 25.32 39.17 -2.51
N SER A 139 25.20 39.15 -1.19
CA SER A 139 23.99 39.61 -0.48
C SER A 139 24.38 40.06 0.92
N LEU A 140 25.26 41.06 0.99
CA LEU A 140 25.52 41.82 2.20
C LEU A 140 24.34 42.80 2.41
N LEU A 141 23.17 42.27 2.77
CA LEU A 141 22.13 43.07 3.41
C LEU A 141 22.32 42.97 4.93
N ASN A 142 22.70 44.11 5.50
CA ASN A 142 22.66 44.46 6.92
C ASN A 142 21.56 43.70 7.70
N ILE A 143 21.94 42.66 8.44
CA ILE A 143 21.09 42.08 9.49
C ILE A 143 21.75 42.38 10.83
N THR A 144 21.66 43.65 11.25
CA THR A 144 21.69 44.03 12.66
C THR A 144 20.25 44.21 13.11
N ASN A 145 19.59 43.09 13.42
CA ASN A 145 18.44 42.94 14.32
C ASN A 145 18.03 41.47 14.31
N VAL A 146 18.63 40.67 15.19
CA VAL A 146 18.24 39.28 15.44
C VAL A 146 16.95 39.30 16.26
N SER A 147 15.84 39.60 15.60
CA SER A 147 14.47 39.38 16.11
C SER A 147 13.65 38.48 15.19
N ASN A 148 14.19 38.03 14.06
CA ASN A 148 13.41 37.36 13.02
C ASN A 148 13.79 35.88 12.89
N LEU A 149 13.21 35.05 13.76
CA LEU A 149 13.01 33.64 13.43
C LEU A 149 11.71 33.49 12.60
N GLY A 150 11.70 34.07 11.40
CA GLY A 150 10.85 33.72 10.23
C GLY A 150 9.37 33.36 10.41
N LEU A 151 8.68 33.83 11.44
CA LEU A 151 7.23 33.62 11.63
C LEU A 151 6.52 34.97 11.49
N PRO A 152 5.47 35.08 10.65
CA PRO A 152 4.70 36.30 10.52
C PRO A 152 3.94 36.58 11.82
N VAL A 153 4.35 37.65 12.49
CA VAL A 153 3.75 38.21 13.71
C VAL A 153 2.95 39.45 13.31
N CYS A 154 2.00 39.92 14.12
CA CYS A 154 1.19 41.09 13.78
C CYS A 154 2.11 42.31 13.53
N GLY A 155 1.96 42.96 12.37
CA GLY A 155 2.80 44.09 11.96
C GLY A 155 4.14 43.73 11.27
N SER A 156 4.40 42.44 10.99
CA SER A 156 5.51 42.05 10.11
C SER A 156 5.17 42.32 8.64
N PRO A 157 6.13 42.78 7.80
CA PRO A 157 5.87 42.99 6.38
C PRO A 157 5.46 41.67 5.72
N GLU A 158 4.45 41.72 4.86
CA GLU A 158 3.96 40.58 4.09
C GLU A 158 5.14 39.88 3.42
N LEU A 159 5.34 38.60 3.74
CA LEU A 159 6.28 37.76 3.02
C LEU A 159 5.63 37.40 1.68
N SER A 160 5.70 38.31 0.71
CA SER A 160 5.24 38.04 -0.65
C SER A 160 6.07 36.90 -1.22
N THR A 161 5.48 35.70 -1.29
CA THR A 161 6.05 34.61 -2.08
C THR A 161 6.04 35.05 -3.53
N ASP A 162 7.22 35.07 -4.15
CA ASP A 162 7.39 35.47 -5.55
C ASP A 162 6.79 34.37 -6.45
N CYS A 163 5.54 34.57 -6.83
CA CYS A 163 4.73 33.61 -7.57
C CYS A 163 5.04 33.71 -9.05
N THR A 164 6.19 33.17 -9.46
CA THR A 164 6.42 32.89 -10.86
C THR A 164 5.56 31.70 -11.26
N GLU A 165 4.49 31.95 -12.02
CA GLU A 165 3.69 30.90 -12.64
C GLU A 165 4.63 29.97 -13.43
N ALA A 166 4.84 28.77 -12.93
CA ALA A 166 5.53 27.73 -13.68
C ALA A 166 4.62 27.35 -14.86
N THR A 167 4.85 27.99 -16.00
CA THR A 167 4.23 27.66 -17.29
C THR A 167 4.17 26.14 -17.45
N SER A 168 3.00 25.67 -17.86
CA SER A 168 2.58 24.29 -18.15
C SER A 168 3.42 23.62 -19.23
N THR A 169 4.72 23.51 -18.99
CA THR A 169 5.63 22.64 -19.71
C THR A 169 5.51 21.25 -19.11
N VAL A 170 5.35 20.25 -19.97
CA VAL A 170 5.30 18.86 -19.55
C VAL A 170 6.65 18.53 -18.88
N SER A 171 6.66 18.33 -17.57
CA SER A 171 7.91 18.04 -16.85
C SER A 171 8.41 16.66 -17.24
N VAL A 172 9.52 16.61 -17.99
CA VAL A 172 10.18 15.36 -18.40
C VAL A 172 10.45 14.42 -17.22
N PRO A 173 10.89 14.91 -16.02
CA PRO A 173 10.98 14.08 -14.81
C PRO A 173 9.68 13.35 -14.45
N ALA A 174 8.53 14.01 -14.56
CA ALA A 174 7.24 13.40 -14.25
C ALA A 174 6.88 12.27 -15.22
N ILE A 175 7.16 12.43 -16.53
CA ILE A 175 6.96 11.36 -17.52
C ILE A 175 7.84 10.15 -17.19
N ILE A 176 9.13 10.38 -16.89
CA ILE A 176 10.07 9.31 -16.56
C ILE A 176 9.57 8.53 -15.33
N MET A 177 9.11 9.24 -14.30
CA MET A 177 8.56 8.62 -13.09
C MET A 177 7.26 7.85 -13.36
N TYR A 178 6.37 8.40 -14.18
CA TYR A 178 5.15 7.73 -14.61
C TYR A 178 5.45 6.41 -15.33
N VAL A 179 6.37 6.45 -16.32
CA VAL A 179 6.80 5.25 -17.06
C VAL A 179 7.43 4.22 -16.13
N ALA A 180 8.27 4.64 -15.19
CA ALA A 180 8.84 3.74 -14.20
C ALA A 180 7.76 3.03 -13.36
N GLN A 181 6.77 3.78 -12.85
CA GLN A 181 5.67 3.21 -12.07
C GLN A 181 4.80 2.26 -12.89
N PHE A 182 4.52 2.61 -14.14
CA PHE A 182 3.76 1.76 -15.05
C PHE A 182 4.47 0.42 -15.31
N ILE A 183 5.78 0.45 -15.58
CA ILE A 183 6.60 -0.77 -15.77
C ILE A 183 6.65 -1.60 -14.48
N GLN A 184 6.74 -0.96 -13.31
CA GLN A 184 6.67 -1.66 -12.02
C GLN A 184 5.34 -2.39 -11.87
N GLY A 185 4.21 -1.77 -12.21
CA GLY A 185 2.89 -2.37 -12.18
C GLY A 185 2.81 -3.67 -13.00
N ILE A 186 3.35 -3.64 -14.23
CA ILE A 186 3.41 -4.83 -15.09
C ILE A 186 4.21 -5.95 -14.43
N GLY A 187 5.43 -5.65 -13.95
CA GLY A 187 6.29 -6.65 -13.31
C GLY A 187 5.72 -7.22 -12.01
N CYS A 188 5.10 -6.38 -11.18
CA CYS A 188 4.42 -6.79 -9.95
C CYS A 188 3.26 -7.74 -10.23
N SER A 189 2.40 -7.46 -11.22
CA SER A 189 1.25 -8.30 -11.55
C SER A 189 1.64 -9.75 -11.86
N VAL A 190 2.79 -9.95 -12.55
CA VAL A 190 3.35 -11.29 -12.82
C VAL A 190 3.65 -12.04 -11.53
N TYR A 191 4.31 -11.37 -10.61
CA TYR A 191 4.73 -11.93 -9.34
C TYR A 191 3.53 -12.32 -8.46
N TRP A 192 2.52 -11.45 -8.36
CA TRP A 192 1.29 -11.69 -7.58
C TRP A 192 0.46 -12.84 -8.14
N THR A 193 0.23 -12.84 -9.45
CA THR A 193 -0.62 -13.83 -10.11
C THR A 193 0.08 -15.19 -10.21
N LEU A 194 1.26 -15.25 -10.83
CA LEU A 194 1.91 -16.53 -11.13
C LEU A 194 2.65 -17.10 -9.91
N GLY A 195 3.25 -16.25 -9.07
CA GLY A 195 4.02 -16.70 -7.91
C GLY A 195 3.15 -17.39 -6.86
N LEU A 196 1.97 -16.85 -6.58
CA LEU A 196 1.02 -17.50 -5.67
C LEU A 196 0.54 -18.85 -6.21
N THR A 197 0.27 -18.95 -7.52
CA THR A 197 -0.16 -20.23 -8.12
C THR A 197 0.95 -21.26 -8.10
N TYR A 198 2.18 -20.86 -8.38
CA TYR A 198 3.32 -21.77 -8.32
C TYR A 198 3.58 -22.24 -6.88
N LEU A 199 3.43 -21.36 -5.88
CA LEU A 199 3.51 -21.75 -4.47
C LEU A 199 2.44 -22.78 -4.12
N ASP A 200 1.17 -22.54 -4.48
CA ASP A 200 0.06 -23.43 -4.18
C ASP A 200 0.19 -24.79 -4.89
N ASP A 201 0.59 -24.81 -6.16
CA ASP A 201 0.73 -26.04 -6.95
C ASP A 201 1.84 -26.95 -6.40
N ASN A 202 2.85 -26.39 -5.74
CA ASN A 202 4.02 -27.12 -5.24
C ASN A 202 3.91 -27.52 -3.75
N ILE A 203 2.78 -27.23 -3.11
CA ILE A 203 2.52 -27.55 -1.70
C ILE A 203 1.27 -28.43 -1.62
N THR A 204 1.25 -29.34 -0.64
CA THR A 204 0.06 -30.15 -0.36
C THR A 204 -1.07 -29.26 0.16
N LYS A 205 -2.33 -29.54 -0.20
CA LYS A 205 -3.46 -28.65 0.13
C LYS A 205 -3.65 -28.43 1.63
N ASP A 206 -3.23 -29.39 2.46
CA ASP A 206 -3.20 -29.30 3.93
C ASP A 206 -2.22 -28.26 4.46
N LYS A 207 -1.05 -28.09 3.83
CA LYS A 207 0.04 -27.19 4.27
C LYS A 207 0.05 -25.86 3.53
N ALA A 208 -0.71 -25.74 2.45
CA ALA A 208 -0.85 -24.52 1.67
C ALA A 208 -1.28 -23.30 2.52
N PRO A 209 -2.24 -23.40 3.48
CA PRO A 209 -2.67 -22.23 4.26
C PRO A 209 -1.54 -21.61 5.07
N LEU A 210 -0.74 -22.42 5.79
CA LEU A 210 0.39 -21.92 6.56
C LEU A 210 1.50 -21.36 5.67
N ALA A 211 1.74 -21.94 4.50
CA ALA A 211 2.72 -21.44 3.55
C ALA A 211 2.31 -20.06 2.98
N HIS A 212 1.05 -19.91 2.60
CA HIS A 212 0.49 -18.63 2.14
C HIS A 212 0.56 -17.59 3.26
N ALA A 213 0.14 -17.92 4.48
CA ALA A 213 0.25 -17.03 5.64
C ALA A 213 1.69 -16.59 5.94
N THR A 214 2.64 -17.53 5.90
CA THR A 214 4.05 -17.24 6.18
C THR A 214 4.66 -16.30 5.13
N THR A 215 4.38 -16.55 3.85
CA THR A 215 4.86 -15.67 2.77
C THR A 215 4.25 -14.29 2.85
N GLN A 216 2.96 -14.17 3.15
CA GLN A 216 2.32 -12.87 3.36
C GLN A 216 2.91 -12.14 4.57
N CYS A 217 3.15 -12.82 5.69
CA CYS A 217 3.78 -12.20 6.87
C CYS A 217 5.17 -11.63 6.58
N ILE A 218 6.01 -12.34 5.80
CA ILE A 218 7.33 -11.83 5.39
C ILE A 218 7.19 -10.53 4.59
N ARG A 219 6.17 -10.45 3.73
CA ARG A 219 5.94 -9.28 2.87
C ARG A 219 5.50 -8.05 3.65
N LEU A 220 4.75 -8.23 4.74
CA LEU A 220 4.31 -7.14 5.62
C LEU A 220 5.48 -6.41 6.31
N LEU A 221 6.68 -6.98 6.35
CA LEU A 221 7.89 -6.29 6.85
C LEU A 221 8.42 -5.25 5.85
N GLY A 222 8.03 -5.35 4.57
CA GLY A 222 8.53 -4.52 3.49
C GLY A 222 8.30 -3.01 3.69
N PRO A 223 7.08 -2.55 4.05
CA PRO A 223 6.81 -1.12 4.24
C PRO A 223 7.66 -0.48 5.32
N THR A 224 7.84 -1.16 6.46
CA THR A 224 8.67 -0.68 7.56
C THR A 224 10.12 -0.48 7.13
N LEU A 225 10.66 -1.41 6.34
CA LEU A 225 12.00 -1.27 5.75
C LEU A 225 12.07 -0.11 4.75
N GLY A 226 11.01 0.09 3.95
CA GLY A 226 10.96 1.17 2.96
C GLY A 226 10.96 2.56 3.58
N PHE A 227 10.10 2.78 4.58
CA PHE A 227 10.03 4.06 5.28
C PHE A 227 11.28 4.37 6.10
N THR A 228 11.84 3.37 6.79
CA THR A 228 13.10 3.56 7.55
C THR A 228 14.28 3.86 6.62
N PHE A 229 14.38 3.16 5.49
CA PHE A 229 15.41 3.44 4.49
C PHE A 229 15.22 4.81 3.82
N ALA A 230 13.97 5.21 3.53
CA ALA A 230 13.65 6.54 3.04
C ALA A 230 14.07 7.63 4.03
N ALA A 231 13.72 7.49 5.31
CA ALA A 231 14.12 8.43 6.36
C ALA A 231 15.65 8.60 6.43
N TYR A 232 16.40 7.50 6.32
CA TYR A 232 17.86 7.55 6.24
C TYR A 232 18.34 8.33 5.01
N THR A 233 17.85 8.00 3.81
CA THR A 233 18.29 8.68 2.57
C THR A 233 17.90 10.16 2.52
N LEU A 234 16.71 10.51 3.04
CA LEU A 234 16.21 11.89 3.05
C LEU A 234 16.90 12.77 4.10
N SER A 235 17.51 12.16 5.14
CA SER A 235 18.33 12.88 6.12
C SER A 235 19.67 13.36 5.56
N LYS A 236 20.07 12.87 4.38
CA LYS A 236 21.28 13.28 3.66
C LYS A 236 20.91 14.29 2.59
N PHE A 237 21.76 15.31 2.40
CA PHE A 237 21.56 16.32 1.36
C PHE A 237 21.57 15.68 -0.03
N VAL A 238 20.80 16.24 -0.97
CA VAL A 238 20.59 15.69 -2.33
C VAL A 238 21.88 15.28 -3.03
N ASP A 239 22.95 16.06 -2.84
CA ASP A 239 24.30 15.68 -3.19
C ASP A 239 25.14 15.45 -1.91
N PRO A 240 25.40 14.19 -1.51
CA PRO A 240 26.14 13.89 -0.29
C PRO A 240 27.60 14.37 -0.28
N THR A 241 28.14 14.79 -1.42
CA THR A 241 29.52 15.28 -1.53
C THR A 241 29.66 16.77 -1.19
N LEU A 242 28.56 17.52 -1.19
CA LEU A 242 28.54 18.95 -0.93
C LEU A 242 28.18 19.27 0.53
N THR A 243 28.63 20.44 1.00
CA THR A 243 28.36 20.92 2.36
C THR A 243 27.23 21.96 2.39
N PRO A 244 26.00 21.58 2.81
CA PRO A 244 24.89 22.51 2.87
C PRO A 244 25.05 23.52 4.01
N ARG A 245 24.59 24.76 3.80
CA ARG A 245 24.47 25.79 4.85
C ARG A 245 23.19 25.67 5.68
N ILE A 246 22.26 24.85 5.22
CA ILE A 246 20.96 24.63 5.84
C ILE A 246 20.90 23.24 6.47
N ASP A 247 20.14 23.11 7.55
CA ASP A 247 19.90 21.84 8.22
C ASP A 247 18.67 21.13 7.63
N ASN A 248 18.50 19.84 7.95
CA ASN A 248 17.37 19.01 7.47
C ASN A 248 15.99 19.43 8.00
N THR A 249 15.96 20.43 8.88
CA THR A 249 14.77 21.08 9.41
C THR A 249 14.32 22.29 8.57
N ASP A 250 15.17 22.82 7.68
CA ASP A 250 14.83 23.94 6.79
C ASP A 250 13.86 23.48 5.69
N PRO A 251 12.77 24.22 5.40
CA PRO A 251 11.80 23.84 4.36
C PRO A 251 12.40 23.69 2.96
N ARG A 252 13.53 24.36 2.68
CA ARG A 252 14.30 24.30 1.43
C ARG A 252 15.20 23.07 1.33
N TRP A 253 15.29 22.26 2.39
CA TRP A 253 16.05 21.02 2.37
C TRP A 253 15.49 20.03 1.35
N ILE A 254 16.37 19.54 0.46
CA ILE A 254 16.09 18.45 -0.46
C ILE A 254 16.97 17.26 -0.07
N GLY A 255 16.32 16.17 0.36
CA GLY A 255 17.00 14.93 0.73
C GLY A 255 17.41 14.11 -0.49
N ALA A 256 18.40 13.23 -0.33
CA ALA A 256 18.92 12.33 -1.38
C ALA A 256 17.96 11.17 -1.72
N TRP A 257 16.77 11.50 -2.24
CA TRP A 257 15.71 10.54 -2.61
C TRP A 257 16.13 9.53 -3.69
N TRP A 258 17.16 9.83 -4.48
CA TRP A 258 17.63 8.96 -5.55
C TRP A 258 18.53 7.83 -5.02
N LEU A 259 19.20 8.05 -3.89
CA LEU A 259 20.25 7.16 -3.36
C LEU A 259 19.73 5.74 -3.08
N GLY A 260 18.46 5.60 -2.71
CA GLY A 260 17.90 4.30 -2.36
C GLY A 260 17.52 3.41 -3.55
N TRP A 261 17.31 3.96 -4.75
CA TRP A 261 16.84 3.17 -5.89
C TRP A 261 17.88 2.18 -6.43
N ALA A 262 19.15 2.56 -6.44
CA ALA A 262 20.25 1.70 -6.90
C ALA A 262 20.43 0.44 -6.02
N PRO A 263 20.59 0.53 -4.68
CA PRO A 263 20.74 -0.66 -3.84
C PRO A 263 19.47 -1.52 -3.83
N LEU A 264 18.27 -0.92 -3.79
CA LEU A 264 17.01 -1.68 -3.84
C LEU A 264 16.86 -2.40 -5.19
N GLY A 265 17.16 -1.73 -6.30
CA GLY A 265 17.18 -2.32 -7.63
C GLY A 265 18.17 -3.49 -7.74
N GLY A 266 19.38 -3.32 -7.22
CA GLY A 266 20.40 -4.38 -7.18
C GLY A 266 19.95 -5.62 -6.41
N VAL A 267 19.29 -5.45 -5.26
CA VAL A 267 18.71 -6.57 -4.50
C VAL A 267 17.62 -7.28 -5.31
N VAL A 268 16.76 -6.54 -6.00
CA VAL A 268 15.72 -7.16 -6.85
C VAL A 268 16.33 -7.89 -8.05
N VAL A 269 17.40 -7.38 -8.67
CA VAL A 269 18.12 -8.12 -9.73
C VAL A 269 18.66 -9.44 -9.19
N PHE A 270 19.28 -9.43 -8.01
CA PHE A 270 19.80 -10.64 -7.37
C PHE A 270 18.70 -11.66 -7.07
N LEU A 271 17.59 -11.22 -6.48
CA LEU A 271 16.45 -12.10 -6.18
C LEU A 271 15.77 -12.61 -7.46
N SER A 272 15.67 -11.76 -8.48
CA SER A 272 15.16 -12.13 -9.80
C SER A 272 15.99 -13.26 -10.43
N TRP A 273 17.32 -13.14 -10.34
CA TRP A 273 18.23 -14.18 -10.83
C TRP A 273 18.00 -15.51 -10.09
N ILE A 274 17.79 -15.47 -8.76
CA ILE A 274 17.43 -16.66 -7.98
C ILE A 274 16.11 -17.27 -8.48
N MET A 275 15.09 -16.46 -8.77
CA MET A 275 13.80 -16.94 -9.26
C MET A 275 13.89 -17.57 -10.65
N LEU A 276 14.74 -17.04 -11.55
CA LEU A 276 14.99 -17.60 -12.88
C LEU A 276 15.60 -19.01 -12.84
N LEU A 277 16.34 -19.33 -11.77
CA LEU A 277 17.02 -20.61 -11.61
C LEU A 277 16.10 -21.74 -11.15
N PHE A 278 14.89 -21.43 -10.66
CA PHE A 278 13.95 -22.47 -10.24
C PHE A 278 13.37 -23.23 -11.43
N PRO A 279 13.15 -24.56 -11.31
CA PRO A 279 12.57 -25.36 -12.38
C PRO A 279 11.11 -25.02 -12.63
N ARG A 280 10.59 -25.53 -13.74
CA ARG A 280 9.19 -25.36 -14.13
C ARG A 280 8.24 -26.04 -13.15
N GLN A 281 8.63 -27.18 -12.60
CA GLN A 281 7.88 -27.94 -11.60
C GLN A 281 8.83 -28.56 -10.59
N LEU A 282 8.44 -28.66 -9.33
CA LEU A 282 9.23 -29.44 -8.37
C LEU A 282 9.03 -30.95 -8.65
N PRO A 283 10.08 -31.79 -8.52
CA PRO A 283 10.03 -33.21 -8.86
C PRO A 283 8.90 -33.99 -8.17
N ARG A 284 8.67 -33.71 -6.89
CA ARG A 284 7.61 -34.35 -6.10
C ARG A 284 6.20 -33.97 -6.59
N THR A 285 6.04 -32.77 -7.13
CA THR A 285 4.78 -32.30 -7.71
C THR A 285 4.54 -32.96 -9.06
N ALA A 286 5.59 -33.08 -9.88
CA ALA A 286 5.52 -33.74 -11.17
C ALA A 286 5.14 -35.22 -11.04
N SER A 287 5.67 -35.95 -10.04
CA SER A 287 5.29 -37.34 -9.76
C SER A 287 3.79 -37.48 -9.47
N ARG A 288 3.22 -36.61 -8.63
CA ARG A 288 1.78 -36.62 -8.30
C ARG A 288 0.90 -36.24 -9.49
N ARG A 289 1.36 -35.29 -10.31
CA ARG A 289 0.63 -34.86 -11.50
C ARG A 289 0.65 -35.96 -12.56
N ALA A 290 1.77 -36.67 -12.73
CA ALA A 290 1.88 -37.82 -13.62
C ALA A 290 0.94 -38.96 -13.20
N GLU A 291 0.71 -39.17 -11.90
CA GLU A 291 -0.30 -40.12 -11.41
C GLU A 291 -1.73 -39.66 -11.73
N ARG A 292 -2.06 -38.36 -11.62
CA ARG A 292 -3.39 -37.82 -11.97
C ARG A 292 -3.65 -37.75 -13.48
N LEU A 293 -2.61 -37.48 -14.28
CA LEU A 293 -2.68 -37.43 -15.75
C LEU A 293 -2.93 -38.80 -16.38
N LYS A 294 -2.65 -39.90 -15.67
CA LYS A 294 -3.10 -41.25 -16.08
C LYS A 294 -4.63 -41.38 -16.13
N GLN A 295 -5.38 -40.39 -15.62
CA GLN A 295 -6.84 -40.41 -15.51
C GLN A 295 -7.56 -39.27 -16.29
N SER A 296 -6.89 -38.41 -17.07
CA SER A 296 -7.56 -37.25 -17.70
C SER A 296 -7.17 -36.93 -19.16
N ILE A 297 -8.14 -36.35 -19.87
CA ILE A 297 -8.21 -36.09 -21.32
C ILE A 297 -7.33 -34.90 -21.74
N VAL A 298 -6.74 -35.01 -22.94
CA VAL A 298 -5.91 -34.00 -23.62
C VAL A 298 -6.65 -32.67 -23.84
N ILE A 299 -6.06 -31.56 -23.41
CA ILE A 299 -6.62 -30.21 -23.54
C ILE A 299 -6.27 -29.61 -24.92
N PRO A 300 -7.24 -29.00 -25.66
CA PRO A 300 -6.99 -28.38 -26.96
C PRO A 300 -6.20 -27.05 -26.88
N PRO A 301 -5.53 -26.62 -27.99
CA PRO A 301 -4.66 -25.45 -28.02
C PRO A 301 -5.40 -24.11 -27.84
N ALA A 302 -4.66 -23.11 -27.36
CA ALA A 302 -5.16 -21.77 -27.05
C ALA A 302 -5.56 -20.99 -28.31
N THR A 303 -6.78 -20.45 -28.34
CA THR A 303 -7.24 -19.47 -29.36
C THR A 303 -7.81 -18.25 -28.64
N SER A 304 -7.75 -17.05 -29.21
CA SER A 304 -8.30 -15.80 -28.62
C SER A 304 -9.81 -15.89 -28.30
N LYS A 305 -10.57 -16.68 -29.07
CA LYS A 305 -11.98 -17.02 -28.76
C LYS A 305 -12.12 -17.80 -27.43
N ASN A 306 -11.11 -18.59 -27.06
CA ASN A 306 -11.09 -19.35 -25.81
C ASN A 306 -10.76 -18.45 -24.60
N PHE A 307 -10.20 -17.25 -24.79
CA PHE A 307 -9.95 -16.31 -23.69
C PHE A 307 -11.25 -15.73 -23.13
N PHE A 308 -12.10 -15.16 -23.99
CA PHE A 308 -13.41 -14.64 -23.57
C PHE A 308 -14.32 -15.75 -23.04
N LEU A 309 -14.23 -16.95 -23.61
CA LEU A 309 -14.94 -18.12 -23.08
C LEU A 309 -14.46 -18.50 -21.68
N ALA A 310 -13.15 -18.46 -21.41
CA ALA A 310 -12.59 -18.72 -20.08
C ALA A 310 -13.04 -17.66 -19.06
N ILE A 311 -13.05 -16.38 -19.44
CA ILE A 311 -13.60 -15.30 -18.59
C ILE A 311 -15.09 -15.55 -18.31
N ARG A 312 -15.88 -15.91 -19.34
CA ARG A 312 -17.31 -16.24 -19.17
C ARG A 312 -17.50 -17.43 -18.22
N HIS A 313 -16.64 -18.43 -18.29
CA HIS A 313 -16.66 -19.59 -17.39
C HIS A 313 -16.39 -19.16 -15.94
N LEU A 314 -15.39 -18.29 -15.71
CA LEU A 314 -15.10 -17.71 -14.39
C LEU A 314 -16.26 -16.88 -13.84
N LEU A 315 -16.87 -16.03 -14.67
CA LEU A 315 -18.05 -15.24 -14.29
C LEU A 315 -19.28 -16.09 -13.98
N SER A 316 -19.33 -17.33 -14.49
CA SER A 316 -20.41 -18.27 -14.17
C SER A 316 -20.20 -18.93 -12.80
N ASN A 317 -18.98 -18.91 -12.26
CA ASN A 317 -18.69 -19.43 -10.94
C ASN A 317 -19.12 -18.42 -9.86
N ARG A 318 -20.29 -18.68 -9.28
CA ARG A 318 -20.91 -17.80 -8.26
C ARG A 318 -19.97 -17.57 -7.07
N ILE A 319 -19.29 -18.61 -6.57
CA ILE A 319 -18.39 -18.49 -5.40
C ILE A 319 -17.28 -17.48 -5.69
N LEU A 320 -16.65 -17.59 -6.86
CA LEU A 320 -15.57 -16.68 -7.25
C LEU A 320 -16.05 -15.24 -7.39
N VAL A 321 -17.20 -15.02 -8.02
CA VAL A 321 -17.76 -13.68 -8.23
C VAL A 321 -18.11 -13.02 -6.90
N TYR A 322 -18.87 -13.69 -6.03
CA TYR A 322 -19.21 -13.15 -4.70
C TYR A 322 -17.95 -12.85 -3.88
N ASN A 323 -16.99 -13.78 -3.84
CA ASN A 323 -15.73 -13.59 -3.11
C ASN A 323 -14.89 -12.44 -3.67
N SER A 324 -14.86 -12.25 -4.99
CA SER A 324 -14.09 -11.17 -5.61
C SER A 324 -14.71 -9.80 -5.37
N PHE A 325 -16.03 -9.67 -5.49
CA PHE A 325 -16.71 -8.41 -5.20
C PHE A 325 -16.70 -8.09 -3.70
N SER A 326 -16.82 -9.10 -2.83
CA SER A 326 -16.63 -8.91 -1.39
C SER A 326 -15.25 -8.32 -1.09
N ALA A 327 -14.19 -8.90 -1.68
CA ALA A 327 -12.83 -8.37 -1.55
C ALA A 327 -12.70 -6.93 -2.07
N VAL A 328 -13.41 -6.55 -3.14
CA VAL A 328 -13.45 -5.15 -3.63
C VAL A 328 -14.00 -4.22 -2.56
N PHE A 329 -15.19 -4.50 -2.01
CA PHE A 329 -15.81 -3.64 -1.00
C PHE A 329 -15.02 -3.61 0.31
N PHE A 330 -14.49 -4.76 0.74
CA PHE A 330 -13.60 -4.84 1.89
C PHE A 330 -12.36 -3.95 1.72
N ILE A 331 -11.68 -4.06 0.57
CA ILE A 331 -10.47 -3.28 0.30
C ILE A 331 -10.82 -1.80 0.16
N PHE A 332 -11.89 -1.46 -0.58
CA PHE A 332 -12.34 -0.08 -0.72
C PHE A 332 -12.58 0.56 0.65
N GLY A 333 -13.37 -0.07 1.53
CA GLY A 333 -13.68 0.46 2.86
C GLY A 333 -12.46 0.64 3.78
N ASN A 334 -11.37 -0.10 3.53
CA ASN A 334 -10.15 -0.04 4.33
C ASN A 334 -9.02 0.82 3.71
N VAL A 335 -9.02 1.03 2.38
CA VAL A 335 -7.97 1.82 1.69
C VAL A 335 -7.92 3.26 2.20
N GLY A 336 -9.08 3.88 2.47
CA GLY A 336 -9.14 5.22 3.06
C GLY A 336 -8.37 5.30 4.38
N TYR A 337 -8.50 4.29 5.24
CA TYR A 337 -7.71 4.20 6.47
C TYR A 337 -6.25 3.91 6.18
N TRP A 338 -5.90 2.99 5.29
CA TRP A 338 -4.48 2.70 5.02
C TRP A 338 -3.69 3.91 4.53
N ILE A 339 -4.31 4.78 3.75
CA ILE A 339 -3.67 5.99 3.19
C ILE A 339 -3.75 7.15 4.18
N PHE A 340 -4.93 7.42 4.75
CA PHE A 340 -5.19 8.62 5.53
C PHE A 340 -5.15 8.41 7.05
N MET A 341 -4.77 7.22 7.55
CA MET A 341 -4.66 6.96 9.01
C MET A 341 -3.79 7.98 9.74
N PRO A 342 -2.59 8.35 9.27
CA PRO A 342 -1.77 9.31 10.00
C PRO A 342 -2.50 10.66 10.13
N LYS A 343 -3.15 11.11 9.06
CA LYS A 343 -3.92 12.36 9.04
C LYS A 343 -5.14 12.30 9.95
N TYR A 344 -5.82 11.15 9.97
CA TYR A 344 -6.91 10.89 10.89
C TYR A 344 -6.44 10.97 12.35
N MET A 345 -5.28 10.38 12.70
CA MET A 345 -4.72 10.47 14.05
C MET A 345 -4.25 11.87 14.44
N GLU A 346 -3.69 12.65 13.50
CA GLU A 346 -3.34 14.07 13.71
C GLU A 346 -4.60 14.91 14.00
N THR A 347 -5.67 14.66 13.25
CA THR A 347 -6.90 15.47 13.29
C THR A 347 -7.85 15.05 14.42
N MET A 348 -7.95 13.77 14.75
CA MET A 348 -8.83 13.32 15.84
C MET A 348 -8.10 13.36 17.18
N TYR A 349 -6.92 12.74 17.26
CA TYR A 349 -6.22 12.47 18.51
C TYR A 349 -5.06 13.43 18.82
N GLN A 350 -4.92 14.50 18.04
CA GLN A 350 -3.88 15.54 18.21
C GLN A 350 -2.46 14.98 18.28
N GLN A 351 -2.22 13.85 17.60
CA GLN A 351 -0.88 13.28 17.54
C GLN A 351 -0.01 14.06 16.56
N THR A 352 1.28 14.10 16.83
CA THR A 352 2.25 14.65 15.87
C THR A 352 2.32 13.74 14.64
N SER A 353 2.61 14.31 13.46
CA SER A 353 2.73 13.56 12.21
C SER A 353 3.72 12.39 12.30
N SER A 354 4.81 12.57 13.04
CA SER A 354 5.81 11.53 13.27
C SER A 354 5.27 10.37 14.12
N ARG A 355 4.60 10.66 15.24
CA ARG A 355 4.00 9.63 16.10
C ARG A 355 2.88 8.89 15.38
N ALA A 356 1.98 9.62 14.72
CA ALA A 356 0.87 9.06 13.96
C ALA A 356 1.35 8.11 12.85
N SER A 357 2.38 8.50 12.09
CA SER A 357 2.95 7.67 11.03
C SER A 357 3.65 6.41 11.57
N LEU A 358 4.42 6.54 12.66
CA LEU A 358 5.09 5.41 13.31
C LEU A 358 4.08 4.38 13.84
N ILE A 359 3.03 4.86 14.49
CA ILE A 359 1.97 4.02 15.07
C ILE A 359 1.19 3.31 13.95
N SER A 360 0.76 4.05 12.92
CA SER A 360 0.02 3.50 11.78
C SER A 360 0.81 2.38 11.09
N GLY A 361 2.12 2.57 10.91
CA GLY A 361 2.99 1.57 10.31
C GLY A 361 3.31 0.38 11.23
N ALA A 362 3.75 0.62 12.45
CA ALA A 362 4.26 -0.44 13.33
C ALA A 362 3.14 -1.33 13.88
N ILE A 363 2.06 -0.73 14.40
CA ILE A 363 1.02 -1.44 15.14
C ILE A 363 0.09 -2.21 14.20
N GLY A 364 -0.35 -1.57 13.10
CA GLY A 364 -1.24 -2.19 12.13
C GLY A 364 -0.60 -3.38 11.41
N LEU A 365 0.67 -3.26 11.00
CA LEU A 365 1.36 -4.32 10.27
C LEU A 365 1.74 -5.52 11.15
N THR A 366 2.19 -5.28 12.38
CA THR A 366 2.54 -6.38 13.30
C THR A 366 1.33 -7.20 13.72
N SER A 367 0.24 -6.54 14.10
CA SER A 367 -1.02 -7.21 14.46
C SER A 367 -1.60 -8.01 13.28
N ALA A 368 -1.60 -7.45 12.07
CA ALA A 368 -2.01 -8.16 10.86
C ALA A 368 -1.12 -9.38 10.55
N GLY A 369 0.21 -9.25 10.72
CA GLY A 369 1.16 -10.36 10.55
C GLY A 369 0.87 -11.53 11.50
N LEU A 370 0.61 -11.25 12.77
CA LEU A 370 0.22 -12.26 13.76
C LEU A 370 -1.11 -12.94 13.38
N GLY A 371 -2.09 -12.17 12.89
CA GLY A 371 -3.38 -12.69 12.42
C GLY A 371 -3.25 -13.66 11.24
N LEU A 372 -2.39 -13.34 10.27
CA LEU A 372 -2.07 -14.24 9.15
C LEU A 372 -1.48 -15.56 9.63
N ILE A 373 -0.44 -15.52 10.48
CA ILE A 373 0.21 -16.73 10.97
C ILE A 373 -0.75 -17.57 11.82
N ALA A 374 -1.51 -16.94 12.73
CA ALA A 374 -2.50 -17.62 13.55
C ALA A 374 -3.54 -18.35 12.69
N SER A 375 -4.12 -17.68 11.69
CA SER A 375 -5.10 -18.30 10.78
C SER A 375 -4.48 -19.43 9.95
N GLY A 376 -3.25 -19.26 9.45
CA GLY A 376 -2.51 -20.29 8.72
C GLY A 376 -2.28 -21.55 9.56
N VAL A 377 -1.92 -21.40 10.84
CA VAL A 377 -1.76 -22.51 11.79
C VAL A 377 -3.10 -23.21 12.04
N VAL A 378 -4.16 -22.45 12.32
CA VAL A 378 -5.50 -22.99 12.58
C VAL A 378 -6.01 -23.78 11.36
N MET A 379 -5.92 -23.22 10.16
CA MET A 379 -6.37 -23.86 8.93
C MET A 379 -5.58 -25.13 8.60
N THR A 380 -4.28 -25.15 8.89
CA THR A 380 -3.42 -26.31 8.62
C THR A 380 -3.62 -27.43 9.64
N ARG A 381 -3.85 -27.10 10.92
CA ARG A 381 -4.00 -28.09 11.99
C ARG A 381 -5.41 -28.65 12.11
N TYR A 382 -6.42 -27.78 12.11
CA TYR A 382 -7.81 -28.19 12.36
C TYR A 382 -8.59 -28.52 11.10
N LYS A 383 -8.07 -28.15 9.91
CA LYS A 383 -8.71 -28.37 8.61
C LYS A 383 -10.23 -28.04 8.62
N PRO A 384 -10.60 -26.81 9.01
CA PRO A 384 -12.01 -26.42 9.16
C PRO A 384 -12.79 -26.59 7.86
N ARG A 385 -14.09 -26.88 7.99
CA ARG A 385 -14.97 -26.96 6.81
C ARG A 385 -15.05 -25.60 6.09
N PRO A 386 -15.21 -25.57 4.76
CA PRO A 386 -15.30 -24.33 3.98
C PRO A 386 -16.30 -23.32 4.51
N ARG A 387 -17.48 -23.80 4.93
CA ARG A 387 -18.52 -22.96 5.53
C ARG A 387 -18.06 -22.30 6.83
N LEU A 388 -17.30 -22.99 7.66
CA LEU A 388 -16.78 -22.40 8.90
C LEU A 388 -15.79 -21.28 8.60
N VAL A 389 -14.95 -21.46 7.58
CA VAL A 389 -14.01 -20.43 7.12
C VAL A 389 -14.76 -19.23 6.55
N ALA A 390 -15.76 -19.44 5.70
CA ALA A 390 -16.57 -18.37 5.14
C ALA A 390 -17.40 -17.64 6.22
N SER A 391 -17.99 -18.37 7.17
CA SER A 391 -18.68 -17.77 8.33
C SER A 391 -17.75 -16.95 9.21
N TRP A 392 -16.50 -17.38 9.39
CA TRP A 392 -15.51 -16.60 10.13
C TRP A 392 -15.23 -15.26 9.45
N ASN A 393 -15.13 -15.23 8.12
CA ASN A 393 -14.93 -14.00 7.37
C ASN A 393 -16.09 -13.02 7.57
N VAL A 394 -17.34 -13.51 7.48
CA VAL A 394 -18.54 -12.72 7.79
C VAL A 394 -18.47 -12.12 9.20
N ILE A 395 -18.12 -12.92 10.21
CA ILE A 395 -18.04 -12.46 11.61
C ILE A 395 -16.98 -11.35 11.75
N VAL A 396 -15.80 -11.56 11.19
CA VAL A 396 -14.69 -10.62 11.25
C VAL A 396 -15.06 -9.29 10.57
N GLU A 397 -15.68 -9.35 9.39
CA GLU A 397 -16.08 -8.14 8.66
C GLU A 397 -17.20 -7.36 9.39
N VAL A 398 -18.16 -8.07 10.00
CA VAL A 398 -19.19 -7.44 10.85
C VAL A 398 -18.54 -6.75 12.05
N LEU A 399 -17.62 -7.43 12.74
CA LEU A 399 -16.89 -6.85 13.86
C LEU A 399 -16.09 -5.60 13.43
N ASP A 400 -15.48 -5.62 12.24
CA ASP A 400 -14.74 -4.47 11.71
C ASP A 400 -15.66 -3.29 11.37
N ALA A 401 -16.81 -3.55 10.75
CA ALA A 401 -17.82 -2.52 10.49
C ALA A 401 -18.37 -1.90 11.78
N LEU A 402 -18.63 -2.72 12.81
CA LEU A 402 -19.07 -2.27 14.14
C LEU A 402 -17.98 -1.46 14.87
N CYS A 403 -16.72 -1.87 14.75
CA CYS A 403 -15.59 -1.16 15.34
C CYS A 403 -15.44 0.24 14.75
N LYS A 404 -15.48 0.36 13.42
CA LYS A 404 -15.46 1.66 12.72
C LYS A 404 -16.65 2.54 13.10
N PHE A 405 -17.85 1.95 13.25
CA PHE A 405 -18.99 2.68 13.78
C PHE A 405 -18.75 3.16 15.22
N GLY A 406 -18.13 2.34 16.07
CA GLY A 406 -17.74 2.69 17.43
C GLY A 406 -16.74 3.84 17.50
N TRP A 407 -15.81 3.95 16.54
CA TRP A 407 -14.83 5.05 16.47
C TRP A 407 -15.46 6.44 16.31
N ILE A 408 -16.72 6.52 15.85
CA ILE A 408 -17.48 7.78 15.78
C ILE A 408 -17.66 8.40 17.17
N PHE A 409 -17.73 7.58 18.22
CA PHE A 409 -17.93 8.03 19.60
C PHE A 409 -16.61 8.31 20.33
N LEU A 410 -15.46 8.04 19.71
CA LEU A 410 -14.15 8.32 20.30
C LEU A 410 -13.70 9.74 19.94
N ASP A 411 -14.30 10.72 20.62
CA ASP A 411 -13.98 12.14 20.47
C ASP A 411 -12.93 12.59 21.49
N CYS A 412 -12.08 13.55 21.13
CA CYS A 412 -11.18 14.22 22.07
C CYS A 412 -11.78 15.52 22.64
N GLY A 413 -13.01 15.90 22.28
CA GLY A 413 -13.64 17.14 22.73
C GLY A 413 -13.22 18.35 21.88
N ASP A 414 -13.94 19.47 22.03
CA ASP A 414 -13.77 20.63 21.16
C ASP A 414 -12.35 21.21 21.28
N ARG A 415 -11.69 21.29 20.13
CA ARG A 415 -10.55 22.17 19.95
C ARG A 415 -11.14 23.57 20.07
N HIS A 416 -10.86 24.29 21.16
CA HIS A 416 -11.25 25.70 21.33
C HIS A 416 -10.53 26.61 20.33
N LEU A 417 -10.65 26.31 19.04
CA LEU A 417 -10.08 27.02 17.94
C LEU A 417 -10.92 28.28 17.70
N GLN A 418 -10.27 29.42 17.75
CA GLN A 418 -10.92 30.70 17.52
C GLN A 418 -11.22 30.92 16.03
N GLY A 419 -12.44 31.39 15.76
CA GLY A 419 -12.96 31.68 14.42
C GLY A 419 -14.47 31.49 14.34
N SER A 420 -15.05 31.81 13.18
CA SER A 420 -16.49 31.67 12.94
C SER A 420 -16.77 31.22 11.52
N TRP A 421 -17.92 30.59 11.28
CA TRP A 421 -18.35 30.23 9.93
C TRP A 421 -18.72 31.49 9.13
N GLY A 422 -18.04 31.73 8.02
CA GLY A 422 -18.38 32.77 7.05
C GLY A 422 -19.48 32.34 6.08
N GLU A 423 -20.00 33.28 5.29
CA GLU A 423 -21.12 33.08 4.36
C GLU A 423 -20.84 32.04 3.25
N ASN A 424 -19.56 31.79 2.91
CA ASN A 424 -19.14 30.87 1.85
C ASN A 424 -18.78 29.45 2.35
N ASN A 425 -19.24 29.03 3.54
CA ASN A 425 -18.79 27.79 4.22
C ASN A 425 -17.27 27.74 4.47
N THR A 426 -16.61 28.90 4.54
CA THR A 426 -15.20 29.02 4.91
C THR A 426 -15.06 29.40 6.38
N TRP A 427 -14.05 28.86 7.06
CA TRP A 427 -13.77 29.23 8.44
C TRP A 427 -13.06 30.59 8.49
N ASN A 428 -13.76 31.61 8.98
CA ASN A 428 -13.23 32.95 9.09
C ASN A 428 -12.39 33.07 10.36
N LEU A 429 -11.09 33.30 10.18
CA LEU A 429 -10.10 33.48 11.24
C LEU A 429 -9.96 34.95 11.69
N THR A 430 -10.57 35.89 10.97
CA THR A 430 -10.55 37.32 11.33
C THR A 430 -11.62 37.61 12.38
N ALA A 431 -11.20 38.29 13.44
CA ALA A 431 -12.00 38.75 14.57
C ALA A 431 -11.69 40.22 14.83
N GLN A 432 -12.52 40.88 15.65
CA GLN A 432 -12.32 42.29 15.97
C GLN A 432 -10.92 42.57 16.57
N CYS A 433 -10.39 41.63 17.37
CA CYS A 433 -9.09 41.76 18.02
C CYS A 433 -7.90 41.66 17.06
N ASN A 434 -7.95 40.90 15.96
CA ASN A 434 -6.83 40.73 15.02
C ASN A 434 -7.02 41.48 13.69
N SER A 435 -8.15 42.16 13.50
CA SER A 435 -8.47 42.92 12.29
C SER A 435 -7.38 43.94 11.89
N HIS A 436 -6.68 44.51 12.86
CA HIS A 436 -5.59 45.47 12.65
C HIS A 436 -4.28 44.85 12.15
N CYS A 437 -4.15 43.52 12.19
CA CYS A 437 -2.93 42.82 11.80
C CYS A 437 -2.88 42.48 10.31
N GLU A 438 -4.01 42.60 9.59
CA GLU A 438 -4.14 42.28 8.16
C GLU A 438 -3.43 40.96 7.79
N CYS A 439 -3.71 39.89 8.55
CA CYS A 439 -3.05 38.60 8.33
C CYS A 439 -3.45 38.05 6.94
N GLY A 440 -2.49 38.05 6.01
CA GLY A 440 -2.70 37.55 4.66
C GLY A 440 -3.07 36.06 4.59
N PRO A 441 -3.70 35.61 3.50
CA PRO A 441 -4.08 34.20 3.30
C PRO A 441 -2.87 33.25 3.20
N ASP A 442 -1.69 33.76 2.82
CA ASP A 442 -0.45 32.98 2.68
C ASP A 442 0.27 32.71 4.02
N VAL A 443 -0.28 33.18 5.15
CA VAL A 443 0.31 32.93 6.48
C VAL A 443 0.30 31.43 6.77
N LYS A 444 1.49 30.85 6.93
CA LYS A 444 1.64 29.42 7.23
C LYS A 444 1.00 29.06 8.57
N PHE A 445 0.32 27.91 8.61
CA PHE A 445 -0.21 27.32 9.84
C PHE A 445 0.90 27.11 10.88
N SER A 446 0.77 27.79 12.02
CA SER A 446 1.70 27.73 13.15
C SER A 446 0.90 27.95 14.43
N PRO A 447 0.18 26.92 14.90
CA PRO A 447 -0.79 27.09 15.98
C PRO A 447 -0.14 27.60 17.26
N VAL A 448 -0.84 28.49 17.95
CA VAL A 448 -0.46 29.00 19.27
C VAL A 448 -1.60 28.79 20.27
N CYS A 449 -1.24 28.51 21.50
CA CYS A 449 -2.18 28.30 22.61
C CYS A 449 -2.04 29.43 23.63
N SER A 450 -3.17 29.92 24.14
CA SER A 450 -3.17 30.82 25.29
C SER A 450 -2.55 30.15 26.53
N LEU A 451 -1.94 30.94 27.41
CA LEU A 451 -1.35 30.40 28.65
C LEU A 451 -2.38 29.71 29.55
N GLU A 452 -3.63 30.17 29.49
CA GLU A 452 -4.78 29.64 30.23
C GLU A 452 -5.38 28.37 29.60
N ARG A 453 -4.91 27.97 28.41
CA ARG A 453 -5.36 26.80 27.64
C ARG A 453 -6.84 26.80 27.26
N ASP A 454 -7.44 27.98 27.18
CA ASP A 454 -8.83 28.22 26.84
C ASP A 454 -9.06 28.45 25.33
N ALA A 455 -8.02 28.85 24.59
CA ALA A 455 -8.14 29.18 23.17
C ALA A 455 -6.88 28.82 22.36
N SER A 456 -7.10 28.17 21.22
CA SER A 456 -6.06 27.92 20.19
C SER A 456 -6.29 28.84 18.99
N PHE A 457 -5.22 29.39 18.45
CA PHE A 457 -5.25 30.28 17.27
C PHE A 457 -4.45 29.67 16.12
N TYR A 458 -4.84 29.98 14.89
CA TYR A 458 -4.22 29.45 13.67
C TYR A 458 -2.74 29.83 13.51
N SER A 459 -2.41 31.08 13.86
CA SER A 459 -1.03 31.59 13.83
C SER A 459 -0.80 32.70 14.87
N PRO A 460 0.45 33.09 15.15
CA PRO A 460 0.75 34.22 16.02
C PRO A 460 0.13 35.54 15.55
N CYS A 461 0.07 35.77 14.22
CA CYS A 461 -0.62 36.92 13.63
C CYS A 461 -2.11 36.90 13.96
N HIS A 462 -2.78 35.75 13.82
CA HIS A 462 -4.21 35.62 14.12
C HIS A 462 -4.52 35.73 15.61
N ALA A 463 -3.56 35.46 16.50
CA ALA A 463 -3.66 35.77 17.93
C ALA A 463 -3.37 37.26 18.25
N GLY A 464 -2.92 38.04 17.26
CA GLY A 464 -2.58 39.45 17.38
C GLY A 464 -1.35 39.73 18.24
N CYS A 465 -0.39 38.79 18.28
CA CYS A 465 0.86 38.94 19.02
C CYS A 465 1.82 39.85 18.26
N ASN A 466 2.64 40.65 18.97
CA ASN A 466 3.59 41.61 18.37
C ASN A 466 5.06 41.21 18.56
N SER A 467 5.38 40.29 19.47
CA SER A 467 6.76 39.88 19.70
C SER A 467 6.88 38.41 20.10
N THR A 468 8.08 37.87 19.92
CA THR A 468 8.43 36.47 20.21
C THR A 468 9.68 36.39 21.07
N MET A 469 9.70 35.49 22.04
CA MET A 469 10.86 35.12 22.83
C MET A 469 11.11 33.62 22.72
N GLN A 470 12.36 33.21 22.52
CA GLN A 470 12.74 31.80 22.48
C GLN A 470 13.60 31.46 23.69
N PHE A 471 13.19 30.43 24.45
CA PHE A 471 13.95 29.93 25.59
C PHE A 471 15.01 28.92 25.16
N ALA A 472 16.07 28.75 25.97
CA ALA A 472 17.15 27.79 25.71
C ALA A 472 16.68 26.32 25.56
N ASN A 473 15.49 25.98 26.09
CA ASN A 473 14.84 24.68 25.95
C ASN A 473 14.11 24.50 24.59
N GLY A 474 14.19 25.47 23.69
CA GLY A 474 13.55 25.45 22.36
C GLY A 474 12.10 25.95 22.33
N THR A 475 11.44 26.12 23.48
CA THR A 475 10.08 26.65 23.58
C THR A 475 10.01 28.12 23.16
N ARG A 476 9.05 28.47 22.31
CA ARG A 476 8.75 29.87 21.93
C ARG A 476 7.55 30.39 22.69
N LEU A 477 7.65 31.65 23.12
CA LEU A 477 6.62 32.38 23.83
C LEU A 477 6.32 33.67 23.08
N PHE A 478 5.05 33.90 22.81
CA PHE A 478 4.55 35.07 22.11
C PHE A 478 3.92 36.01 23.12
N ASN A 479 4.16 37.30 22.99
CA ASN A 479 3.69 38.32 23.91
C ASN A 479 2.98 39.46 23.18
N ASN A 480 2.23 40.21 23.99
CA ASN A 480 1.41 41.34 23.55
C ASN A 480 0.36 40.90 22.52
N CYS A 481 -0.31 39.77 22.79
CA CYS A 481 -1.34 39.18 21.94
C CYS A 481 -2.70 39.82 22.24
N SER A 482 -3.24 40.61 21.30
CA SER A 482 -4.49 41.36 21.48
C SER A 482 -5.76 40.50 21.57
N CYS A 483 -5.73 39.27 21.02
CA CYS A 483 -6.86 38.34 21.11
C CYS A 483 -6.84 37.45 22.36
N ILE A 484 -5.86 37.63 23.26
CA ILE A 484 -5.69 36.81 24.46
C ILE A 484 -5.74 37.72 25.69
N PRO A 485 -6.63 37.47 26.68
CA PRO A 485 -6.75 38.33 27.85
C PRO A 485 -5.44 38.50 28.65
N SER A 486 -4.66 37.43 28.79
CA SER A 486 -3.34 37.45 29.45
C SER A 486 -2.22 38.04 28.58
N GLY A 487 -2.47 38.24 27.28
CA GLY A 487 -1.50 38.77 26.32
C GLY A 487 -0.32 37.83 26.01
N ILE A 488 -0.36 36.57 26.45
CA ILE A 488 0.74 35.60 26.33
C ILE A 488 0.25 34.31 25.68
N ALA A 489 0.99 33.81 24.69
CA ALA A 489 0.76 32.52 24.04
C ALA A 489 2.03 31.66 24.00
N THR A 490 1.85 30.35 23.94
CA THR A 490 2.94 29.37 23.73
C THR A 490 2.82 28.70 22.38
N ASP A 491 3.95 28.26 21.83
CA ASP A 491 4.01 27.48 20.58
C ASP A 491 3.24 26.16 20.70
N GLY A 492 2.51 25.81 19.64
CA GLY A 492 1.70 24.60 19.53
C GLY A 492 0.21 24.80 19.87
N PRO A 493 -0.64 23.84 19.48
CA PRO A 493 -2.05 23.85 19.85
C PRO A 493 -2.23 23.58 21.35
N CYS A 494 -3.37 23.97 21.91
CA CYS A 494 -3.69 23.65 23.30
C CYS A 494 -3.80 22.14 23.49
N THR A 495 -3.15 21.63 24.54
CA THR A 495 -3.14 20.20 24.85
C THR A 495 -4.52 19.77 25.34
N VAL A 496 -5.11 18.76 24.71
CA VAL A 496 -6.33 18.11 25.20
C VAL A 496 -5.98 16.73 25.77
N ASP A 497 -6.55 16.37 26.92
CA ASP A 497 -6.33 15.04 27.50
C ASP A 497 -7.15 14.00 26.73
N CYS A 498 -6.52 13.39 25.72
CA CYS A 498 -7.14 12.36 24.89
C CYS A 498 -6.45 10.99 24.99
N ALA A 499 -5.65 10.77 26.04
CA ALA A 499 -4.88 9.54 26.17
C ALA A 499 -5.77 8.28 26.20
N THR A 500 -6.89 8.33 26.91
CA THR A 500 -7.82 7.20 27.05
C THR A 500 -8.49 6.84 25.73
N ASN A 501 -9.11 7.81 25.04
CA ASN A 501 -9.82 7.56 23.78
C ASN A 501 -8.86 7.15 22.66
N PHE A 502 -7.67 7.75 22.63
CA PHE A 502 -6.62 7.33 21.72
C PHE A 502 -6.16 5.89 22.01
N THR A 503 -5.98 5.52 23.29
CA THR A 503 -5.59 4.14 23.66
C THR A 503 -6.66 3.13 23.27
N ILE A 504 -7.95 3.44 23.48
CA ILE A 504 -9.06 2.59 23.05
C ILE A 504 -9.07 2.41 21.53
N PHE A 505 -8.87 3.50 20.78
CA PHE A 505 -8.74 3.47 19.34
C PHE A 505 -7.58 2.55 18.89
N LEU A 506 -6.40 2.68 19.49
CA LEU A 506 -5.24 1.85 19.16
C LEU A 506 -5.46 0.36 19.47
N VAL A 507 -5.98 0.04 20.65
CA VAL A 507 -6.25 -1.34 21.04
C VAL A 507 -7.30 -1.98 20.13
N SER A 508 -8.38 -1.24 19.82
CA SER A 508 -9.41 -1.72 18.90
C SER A 508 -8.87 -1.89 17.47
N GLN A 509 -8.02 -0.99 16.99
CA GLN A 509 -7.33 -1.11 15.70
C GLN A 509 -6.42 -2.34 15.64
N CYS A 510 -5.69 -2.66 16.72
CA CYS A 510 -4.89 -3.89 16.82
C CYS A 510 -5.74 -5.14 16.66
N ILE A 511 -6.84 -5.21 17.42
CA ILE A 511 -7.74 -6.37 17.44
C ILE A 511 -8.34 -6.56 16.05
N ILE A 512 -8.84 -5.49 15.44
CA ILE A 512 -9.47 -5.56 14.12
C ILE A 512 -8.48 -5.86 13.02
N SER A 513 -7.24 -5.35 13.10
CA SER A 513 -6.18 -5.66 12.13
C SER A 513 -5.78 -7.14 12.21
N PHE A 514 -5.69 -7.69 13.43
CA PHE A 514 -5.45 -9.12 13.64
C PHE A 514 -6.59 -9.99 13.09
N LEU A 515 -7.83 -9.67 13.47
CA LEU A 515 -9.01 -10.43 13.03
C LEU A 515 -9.21 -10.32 11.52
N GLY A 516 -9.16 -9.12 10.95
CA GLY A 516 -9.27 -8.85 9.52
C GLY A 516 -8.24 -9.63 8.69
N ALA A 517 -6.99 -9.65 9.14
CA ALA A 517 -5.94 -10.43 8.49
C ALA A 517 -6.19 -11.95 8.57
N SER A 518 -6.77 -12.43 9.67
CA SER A 518 -7.15 -13.84 9.82
C SER A 518 -8.24 -14.26 8.84
N GLY A 519 -9.23 -13.40 8.58
CA GLY A 519 -10.30 -13.66 7.60
C GLY A 519 -9.80 -13.65 6.15
N LYS A 520 -8.92 -12.70 5.80
CA LYS A 520 -8.30 -12.63 4.46
C LYS A 520 -7.61 -13.93 4.03
N ALA A 521 -6.97 -14.61 4.97
CA ALA A 521 -6.30 -15.88 4.68
C ALA A 521 -7.30 -16.96 4.21
N GLY A 522 -8.52 -16.94 4.76
CA GLY A 522 -9.63 -17.79 4.32
C GLY A 522 -10.14 -17.43 2.92
N ASN A 523 -10.33 -16.14 2.63
CA ASN A 523 -10.81 -15.68 1.31
C ASN A 523 -9.85 -16.03 0.17
N ILE A 524 -8.54 -15.92 0.39
CA ILE A 524 -7.52 -16.36 -0.59
C ILE A 524 -7.61 -17.88 -0.82
N LEU A 525 -7.81 -18.67 0.24
CA LEU A 525 -7.91 -20.12 0.12
C LEU A 525 -9.19 -20.53 -0.65
N ILE A 526 -10.33 -19.91 -0.34
CA ILE A 526 -11.60 -20.16 -1.06
C ILE A 526 -11.45 -19.80 -2.55
N GLN A 527 -10.85 -18.65 -2.85
CA GLN A 527 -10.61 -18.19 -4.22
C GLN A 527 -9.85 -19.23 -5.05
N ILE A 528 -8.76 -19.78 -4.52
CA ILE A 528 -7.91 -20.75 -5.24
C ILE A 528 -8.60 -22.11 -5.36
N ARG A 529 -9.40 -22.51 -4.38
CA ARG A 529 -10.03 -23.84 -4.33
C ARG A 529 -11.35 -23.92 -5.09
N CYS A 530 -12.03 -22.79 -5.33
CA CYS A 530 -13.32 -22.77 -6.03
C CYS A 530 -13.23 -22.93 -7.55
N VAL A 531 -12.02 -22.93 -8.12
CA VAL A 531 -11.75 -23.04 -9.57
C VAL A 531 -10.88 -24.26 -9.88
N HIS A 532 -10.93 -24.71 -11.13
CA HIS A 532 -10.08 -25.80 -11.60
C HIS A 532 -8.59 -25.41 -11.57
N GLU A 533 -7.69 -26.39 -11.44
CA GLU A 533 -6.24 -26.13 -11.28
C GLU A 533 -5.64 -25.31 -12.44
N ASP A 534 -6.15 -25.49 -13.65
CA ASP A 534 -5.70 -24.77 -14.85
C ASP A 534 -6.22 -23.32 -14.92
N ASP A 535 -7.36 -23.04 -14.28
CA ASP A 535 -8.00 -21.71 -14.26
C ASP A 535 -7.55 -20.85 -13.07
N LYS A 536 -6.85 -21.42 -12.07
CA LYS A 536 -6.38 -20.70 -10.87
C LYS A 536 -5.68 -19.37 -11.18
N PRO A 537 -4.71 -19.30 -12.11
CA PRO A 537 -3.98 -18.05 -12.35
C PRO A 537 -4.88 -16.98 -12.97
N LEU A 538 -5.80 -17.38 -13.85
CA LEU A 538 -6.77 -16.47 -14.43
C LEU A 538 -7.80 -16.00 -13.39
N ALA A 539 -8.22 -16.86 -12.46
CA ALA A 539 -9.12 -16.50 -11.37
C ALA A 539 -8.48 -15.49 -10.40
N ILE A 540 -7.21 -15.69 -10.04
CA ILE A 540 -6.46 -14.72 -9.22
C ILE A 540 -6.32 -13.39 -9.96
N ALA A 541 -5.92 -13.45 -11.24
CA ALA A 541 -5.80 -12.27 -12.08
C ALA A 541 -7.13 -11.52 -12.25
N PHE A 542 -8.25 -12.24 -12.34
CA PHE A 542 -9.58 -11.65 -12.43
C PHE A 542 -9.96 -10.90 -11.15
N SER A 543 -9.73 -11.47 -9.97
CA SER A 543 -9.99 -10.74 -8.72
C SER A 543 -9.04 -9.57 -8.54
N GLU A 544 -7.75 -9.71 -8.89
CA GLU A 544 -6.77 -8.61 -8.85
C GLU A 544 -7.20 -7.47 -9.79
N PHE A 545 -7.64 -7.79 -11.01
CA PHE A 545 -8.22 -6.83 -11.95
C PHE A 545 -9.40 -6.06 -11.35
N LEU A 546 -10.36 -6.75 -10.71
CA LEU A 546 -11.51 -6.10 -10.08
C LEU A 546 -11.09 -5.19 -8.93
N VAL A 547 -10.16 -5.62 -8.08
CA VAL A 547 -9.67 -4.80 -6.97
C VAL A 547 -8.92 -3.56 -7.47
N CYS A 548 -8.07 -3.68 -8.49
CA CYS A 548 -7.40 -2.52 -9.09
C CYS A 548 -8.41 -1.55 -9.71
N ALA A 549 -9.35 -2.05 -10.52
CA ALA A 549 -10.32 -1.22 -11.23
C ALA A 549 -11.33 -0.55 -10.30
N LEU A 550 -11.83 -1.27 -9.28
CA LEU A 550 -12.98 -0.87 -8.50
C LEU A 550 -12.66 -0.45 -7.07
N ALA A 551 -11.45 -0.72 -6.55
CA ALA A 551 -11.04 -0.30 -5.21
C ALA A 551 -9.81 0.61 -5.24
N PHE A 552 -8.65 0.16 -5.72
CA PHE A 552 -7.40 0.93 -5.58
C PHE A 552 -7.40 2.25 -6.35
N ILE A 553 -8.02 2.32 -7.53
CA ILE A 553 -8.13 3.57 -8.30
C ILE A 553 -9.20 4.52 -7.70
N PRO A 554 -10.46 4.10 -7.51
CA PRO A 554 -11.51 5.01 -7.05
C PRO A 554 -11.47 5.34 -5.55
N ALA A 555 -11.01 4.43 -4.68
CA ALA A 555 -11.08 4.65 -3.23
C ALA A 555 -10.24 5.86 -2.77
N PRO A 556 -8.98 6.04 -3.17
CA PRO A 556 -8.21 7.24 -2.79
C PRO A 556 -8.86 8.54 -3.26
N ILE A 557 -9.52 8.53 -4.43
CA ILE A 557 -10.25 9.69 -4.96
C ILE A 557 -11.46 10.00 -4.07
N VAL A 558 -12.29 9.00 -3.77
CA VAL A 558 -13.49 9.18 -2.95
C VAL A 558 -13.13 9.64 -1.52
N PHE A 559 -12.14 8.98 -0.90
CA PHE A 559 -11.68 9.37 0.43
C PHE A 559 -10.94 10.72 0.44
N GLY A 560 -10.25 11.07 -0.64
CA GLY A 560 -9.68 12.41 -0.85
C GLY A 560 -10.76 13.49 -0.89
N LEU A 561 -11.84 13.28 -1.66
CA LEU A 561 -12.98 14.21 -1.69
C LEU A 561 -13.67 14.35 -0.33
N VAL A 562 -13.76 13.27 0.45
CA VAL A 562 -14.25 13.33 1.84
C VAL A 562 -13.34 14.22 2.69
N LEU A 563 -12.03 14.03 2.58
CA LEU A 563 -11.04 14.83 3.32
C LEU A 563 -11.10 16.32 2.92
N ASP A 564 -11.20 16.61 1.63
CA ASP A 564 -11.32 17.97 1.09
C ASP A 564 -12.61 18.65 1.54
N SER A 565 -13.73 17.90 1.60
CA SER A 565 -15.03 18.41 2.07
C SER A 565 -15.03 18.77 3.56
N ALA A 566 -14.11 18.17 4.33
CA ALA A 566 -13.91 18.49 5.74
C ALA A 566 -12.88 19.61 5.93
N CYS A 567 -12.32 20.19 4.87
CA CYS A 567 -11.35 21.27 5.01
C CYS A 567 -12.00 22.57 5.52
N LEU A 568 -11.43 23.15 6.57
CA LEU A 568 -11.82 24.46 7.11
C LEU A 568 -10.95 25.59 6.54
N VAL A 569 -9.64 25.36 6.44
CA VAL A 569 -8.66 26.35 5.99
C VAL A 569 -7.71 25.71 4.98
N TRP A 570 -7.84 26.13 3.73
CA TRP A 570 -6.94 25.73 2.65
C TRP A 570 -5.58 26.42 2.79
N GLY A 571 -4.51 25.70 2.48
CA GLY A 571 -3.22 26.32 2.26
C GLY A 571 -3.18 26.92 0.89
N GLU A 572 -3.25 28.23 0.80
CA GLU A 572 -3.07 28.94 -0.47
C GLU A 572 -1.58 29.22 -0.67
N THR A 573 -1.13 28.93 -1.88
CA THR A 573 0.18 29.36 -2.36
C THR A 573 -0.03 29.89 -3.76
N CYS A 574 0.26 31.17 -3.97
CA CYS A 574 0.14 31.81 -5.29
C CYS A 574 -1.28 31.76 -5.87
N GLY A 575 -2.30 31.98 -5.05
CA GLY A 575 -3.72 31.97 -5.47
C GLY A 575 -4.26 30.59 -5.87
N SER A 576 -3.48 29.52 -5.66
CA SER A 576 -3.92 28.13 -5.85
C SER A 576 -4.05 27.43 -4.49
N SER A 577 -5.18 26.76 -4.27
CA SER A 577 -5.41 25.96 -3.05
C SER A 577 -4.61 24.65 -3.11
N GLY A 578 -3.73 24.46 -2.13
CA GLY A 578 -2.90 23.28 -1.93
C GLY A 578 -3.43 22.38 -0.81
N ASN A 579 -2.53 21.93 0.09
CA ASN A 579 -2.92 21.08 1.21
C ASN A 579 -3.80 21.82 2.21
N CYS A 580 -4.84 21.16 2.71
CA CYS A 580 -5.64 21.72 3.78
C CYS A 580 -4.90 21.66 5.13
N TRP A 581 -4.84 22.80 5.81
CA TRP A 581 -4.13 22.98 7.08
C TRP A 581 -4.96 22.52 8.28
N LEU A 582 -6.27 22.78 8.22
CA LEU A 582 -7.18 22.57 9.32
C LEU A 582 -8.46 21.90 8.82
N TYR A 583 -8.88 20.84 9.51
CA TYR A 583 -10.05 20.06 9.15
C TYR A 583 -11.11 20.13 10.25
N ASP A 584 -12.37 20.08 9.83
CA ASP A 584 -13.55 19.84 10.63
C ASP A 584 -13.51 18.39 11.11
N ASP A 585 -13.16 18.21 12.37
CA ASP A 585 -12.98 16.90 13.00
C ASP A 585 -14.30 16.15 13.12
N GLN A 586 -15.42 16.84 13.36
CA GLN A 586 -16.72 16.18 13.40
C GLN A 586 -17.10 15.63 12.02
N LYS A 587 -17.09 16.46 10.98
CA LYS A 587 -17.43 16.00 9.61
C LYS A 587 -16.50 14.88 9.15
N LEU A 588 -15.19 15.04 9.36
CA LEU A 588 -14.21 14.02 8.98
C LEU A 588 -14.44 12.70 9.73
N ARG A 589 -14.75 12.76 11.05
CA ARG A 589 -15.04 11.57 11.85
C ARG A 589 -16.28 10.83 11.33
N TYR A 590 -17.39 11.52 11.09
CA TYR A 590 -18.60 10.86 10.61
C TYR A 590 -18.42 10.32 9.19
N LEU A 591 -17.95 11.14 8.24
CA LEU A 591 -17.87 10.75 6.84
C LEU A 591 -16.88 9.59 6.61
N LEU A 592 -15.70 9.64 7.21
CA LEU A 592 -14.69 8.60 7.03
C LEU A 592 -15.16 7.25 7.59
N ASN A 593 -15.68 7.26 8.82
CA ASN A 593 -16.11 6.05 9.52
C ASN A 593 -17.39 5.45 8.96
N LEU A 594 -18.39 6.26 8.61
CA LEU A 594 -19.64 5.77 8.02
C LEU A 594 -19.44 5.26 6.60
N LEU A 595 -18.63 5.93 5.77
CA LEU A 595 -18.33 5.46 4.42
C LEU A 595 -17.59 4.12 4.48
N GLY A 596 -16.55 4.02 5.32
CA GLY A 596 -15.81 2.78 5.53
C GLY A 596 -16.71 1.65 6.04
N SER A 597 -17.49 1.89 7.09
CA SER A 597 -18.42 0.91 7.66
C SER A 597 -19.50 0.48 6.66
N GLY A 598 -20.11 1.43 5.95
CA GLY A 598 -21.16 1.16 4.96
C GLY A 598 -20.68 0.27 3.80
N LEU A 599 -19.49 0.55 3.26
CA LEU A 599 -18.89 -0.29 2.21
C LEU A 599 -18.59 -1.70 2.72
N MET A 600 -18.11 -1.84 3.95
CA MET A 600 -17.86 -3.15 4.55
C MET A 600 -19.15 -3.95 4.76
N LEU A 601 -20.26 -3.31 5.13
CA LEU A 601 -21.56 -3.99 5.23
C LEU A 601 -22.04 -4.56 3.88
N VAL A 602 -21.71 -3.89 2.76
CA VAL A 602 -21.97 -4.45 1.42
C VAL A 602 -21.11 -5.69 1.16
N GLY A 603 -19.83 -5.66 1.58
CA GLY A 603 -18.94 -6.83 1.55
C GLY A 603 -19.50 -8.02 2.33
N VAL A 604 -19.97 -7.77 3.55
CA VAL A 604 -20.60 -8.78 4.42
C VAL A 604 -21.76 -9.50 3.74
N ILE A 605 -22.62 -8.78 3.02
CA ILE A 605 -23.76 -9.38 2.29
C ILE A 605 -23.25 -10.35 1.21
N LEU A 606 -22.18 -10.00 0.52
CA LEU A 606 -21.57 -10.84 -0.52
C LEU A 606 -20.87 -12.07 0.10
N ASP A 607 -20.20 -11.91 1.24
CA ASP A 607 -19.57 -13.00 1.98
C ASP A 607 -20.60 -13.99 2.57
N ILE A 608 -21.78 -13.52 2.96
CA ILE A 608 -22.93 -14.41 3.28
C ILE A 608 -23.30 -15.26 2.06
N GLY A 609 -23.28 -14.67 0.87
CA GLY A 609 -23.42 -15.39 -0.40
C GLY A 609 -22.36 -16.47 -0.59
N VAL A 610 -21.08 -16.15 -0.33
CA VAL A 610 -19.97 -17.14 -0.35
C VAL A 610 -20.25 -18.28 0.62
N CYS A 611 -20.66 -17.98 1.85
CA CYS A 611 -20.97 -18.99 2.87
C CYS A 611 -22.10 -19.93 2.44
N TYR A 612 -23.14 -19.40 1.78
CA TYR A 612 -24.25 -20.20 1.25
C TYR A 612 -23.79 -21.19 0.18
N TYR A 613 -23.04 -20.71 -0.82
CA TYR A 613 -22.60 -21.50 -1.97
C TYR A 613 -21.39 -22.41 -1.70
N ALA A 614 -20.56 -22.12 -0.69
CA ALA A 614 -19.34 -22.89 -0.40
C ALA A 614 -19.59 -24.24 0.30
N LYS A 615 -20.83 -24.75 0.36
CA LYS A 615 -21.19 -26.00 1.08
C LYS A 615 -20.37 -27.20 0.63
N ASP A 616 -20.27 -27.37 -0.68
CA ASP A 616 -19.76 -28.59 -1.31
C ASP A 616 -18.32 -28.40 -1.80
N LEU A 617 -17.65 -27.32 -1.38
CA LEU A 617 -16.29 -27.00 -1.78
C LEU A 617 -15.27 -27.93 -1.09
N GLN A 618 -14.40 -28.58 -1.86
CA GLN A 618 -13.32 -29.39 -1.29
C GLN A 618 -12.04 -28.54 -1.12
N MET A 619 -11.73 -28.14 0.12
CA MET A 619 -10.54 -27.34 0.43
C MET A 619 -9.25 -28.15 0.59
N TYR A 620 -9.36 -29.37 1.10
CA TYR A 620 -8.24 -30.24 1.46
C TYR A 620 -8.28 -31.53 0.64
N ASP A 621 -7.13 -32.15 0.44
CA ASP A 621 -7.08 -33.50 -0.14
C ASP A 621 -7.72 -34.46 0.88
N GLU A 622 -8.68 -35.30 0.44
CA GLU A 622 -9.19 -36.38 1.28
C GLU A 622 -8.02 -37.29 1.67
N GLU A 623 -7.94 -37.70 2.95
CA GLU A 623 -7.02 -38.75 3.33
C GLU A 623 -7.29 -39.98 2.45
N GLU A 624 -6.23 -40.61 1.94
CA GLU A 624 -6.22 -41.82 1.10
C GLU A 624 -7.01 -43.03 1.69
N ALA A 625 -7.73 -42.85 2.80
CA ALA A 625 -8.54 -43.84 3.48
C ALA A 625 -9.75 -44.34 2.68
N ASN A 626 -10.27 -43.58 1.69
CA ASN A 626 -11.41 -44.03 0.87
C ASN A 626 -11.04 -44.63 -0.50
N VAL A 627 -9.83 -44.37 -1.03
CA VAL A 627 -9.40 -44.99 -2.30
C VAL A 627 -9.11 -46.48 -2.10
N LYS A 628 -8.63 -46.90 -0.92
CA LYS A 628 -8.48 -48.32 -0.57
C LYS A 628 -9.81 -49.05 -0.34
N ARG A 629 -10.93 -48.34 -0.17
CA ARG A 629 -12.26 -48.96 0.03
C ARG A 629 -13.00 -49.24 -1.27
N ASN A 630 -12.70 -48.49 -2.33
CA ASN A 630 -13.38 -48.60 -3.63
C ASN A 630 -12.46 -48.98 -4.79
N SER A 631 -11.18 -49.29 -4.55
CA SER A 631 -10.35 -49.98 -5.53
C SER A 631 -10.83 -51.43 -5.64
N VAL A 632 -11.79 -51.71 -6.53
CA VAL A 632 -11.96 -53.05 -7.08
C VAL A 632 -10.61 -53.40 -7.74
N PRO A 633 -9.96 -54.53 -7.37
CA PRO A 633 -8.72 -54.95 -8.02
C PRO A 633 -8.97 -55.04 -9.52
N PHE A 634 -8.14 -54.37 -10.31
CA PHE A 634 -8.20 -54.36 -11.78
C PHE A 634 -7.66 -55.67 -12.38
N ASP A 635 -7.99 -56.80 -11.76
CA ASP A 635 -7.64 -58.16 -12.19
C ASP A 635 -8.89 -59.04 -12.39
N ASP A 636 -10.10 -58.48 -12.33
CA ASP A 636 -11.33 -59.20 -12.71
C ASP A 636 -11.61 -59.02 -14.22
N PRO A 637 -11.37 -60.05 -15.06
CA PRO A 637 -11.64 -59.99 -16.49
C PRO A 637 -13.12 -59.70 -16.83
N ALA A 638 -14.06 -59.90 -15.89
CA ALA A 638 -15.48 -59.60 -16.11
C ALA A 638 -15.78 -58.08 -16.15
N ALA A 639 -15.04 -57.27 -15.40
CA ALA A 639 -15.24 -55.82 -15.33
C ALA A 639 -14.74 -55.10 -16.59
N VAL A 640 -13.67 -55.61 -17.20
CA VAL A 640 -13.12 -55.11 -18.48
C VAL A 640 -14.07 -55.40 -19.64
N GLU A 641 -14.71 -56.57 -19.64
CA GLU A 641 -15.69 -56.96 -20.66
C GLU A 641 -16.97 -56.11 -20.59
N PHE A 642 -17.42 -55.74 -19.39
CA PHE A 642 -18.58 -54.87 -19.17
C PHE A 642 -18.37 -53.44 -19.70
N LEU A 643 -17.18 -52.87 -19.49
CA LEU A 643 -16.83 -51.53 -19.98
C LEU A 643 -16.66 -51.50 -21.51
N ARG A 644 -16.17 -52.59 -22.10
CA ARG A 644 -16.03 -52.73 -23.57
C ARG A 644 -17.39 -52.81 -24.27
N ARG A 645 -18.40 -53.38 -23.61
CA ARG A 645 -19.75 -53.58 -24.16
C ARG A 645 -20.62 -52.33 -24.13
N ASN A 646 -20.34 -51.39 -23.21
CA ASN A 646 -21.18 -50.23 -22.92
C ASN A 646 -20.56 -48.87 -23.31
N SER A 647 -19.45 -48.86 -24.05
CA SER A 647 -18.93 -47.64 -24.66
C SER A 647 -19.84 -47.22 -25.83
N PRO A 648 -20.45 -46.01 -25.81
CA PRO A 648 -21.16 -45.48 -26.97
C PRO A 648 -20.14 -45.22 -28.08
N ARG A 649 -20.41 -45.73 -29.28
CA ARG A 649 -19.64 -45.41 -30.48
C ARG A 649 -19.97 -44.00 -30.94
N THR A 650 -18.89 -43.29 -31.31
CA THR A 650 -18.72 -41.95 -31.91
C THR A 650 -18.90 -40.75 -30.99
#